data_AF-A0A356QFL6-F1
#
_entry.id   AF-A0A356QFL6-F1
#
_cell.length_a   1.000
_cell.length_b   1.000
_cell.length_c   1.000
_cell.angle_alpha   90.00
_cell.angle_beta   90.00
_cell.angle_gamma   90.00
#
_symmetry.space_group_name_H-M   'P 1'
#
loop_
_entity.id
_entity.type
_entity.pdbx_description
1 polymer ?
#
loop_
_entity_poly.entity_id
_entity_poly.type
_entity_poly.pdbx_seq_one_letter_code
_entity_poly.pdbx_strand_id
1 'polypeptide(L)'
;MTIRVALHHRTTYRFDRPVKLSPHVIRLRPAPHCRTHIDAYSLNISGDDHFLNWQQDPFGNFNARVVFPEPRKELTIAVELVAPMTVINPFDFFLDDVAQKIPFTYPDELSKELGPYLEVTEAGPRLLDWLKDVSLEPTTSVDFLVALNQRLQKDISYLVRMEPGVQSCEETLTLASGSCRDSAWLLVQILRHLGLAARFVSGYLIQLTPDVKALDGPSGTAVDFTDLHAWTEVFLPGAGWVGLDPTSGLFAGEGHIPLAATPTTGSAAAITGFSDKCEVEFDVEMRVERIHEDPRVTKPYSEQQWQRILTLGDEVDQALNQQDVRLTMGGEPTFVSIDDMESPQWNTEALGEHKRERAEALLSRLQAAYAPGSVIQQQQGKWYPGEPLPRWALACYWRKDGVPLWRDPSWLACMEGAPDVVADDTMAQRFTQALSERLGVAHRCWIPAYEDAYYYLWKEQTLPVNVDPRKTDLKDDAERRRLARLLEQDLSAVVGYALPLRHSIAQSHRWESGRWPLKRDHLFLVPGDSPMGLRLPLSALPWADPEDQPQPQSLFAPRPALGDIHGEVARRNAEQHRFTSAERLGQSTHPSHSHPEGESVQQQPSAEEDREHKIIHTSLCVEPREGRLHIFLPPLTQLEHYLDLLSSIEACARELACPVMIEGYAPPRDPRLESFQITPDPGVIEVNIMPAASWQTLVAQTERLYDEARQARLGTEKFMLDGRHTGTGGGNHVTLGGITPDDSPFLRRPDLLASLVTYWQHHPSLSYLFSGLFIGPTSQAPRVDEARHEALYELEIALQQMPEGEVVQPWLVDRLLRHLLTDLTGNTHRAEFCIDKLYSPDSDSGRLGLLELRGFEMPPHARMGLMQ
;
A
#
# COMPACT_ATOMS: atom_id res chain seq x y z
N MET A 1 8.35 -18.45 14.60
CA MET A 1 7.13 -19.29 14.60
C MET A 1 7.30 -20.27 13.46
N THR A 2 7.14 -21.57 13.70
CA THR A 2 7.68 -22.57 12.76
C THR A 2 6.65 -23.63 12.39
N ILE A 3 6.50 -23.88 11.09
CA ILE A 3 5.71 -25.00 10.59
C ILE A 3 6.53 -26.28 10.78
N ARG A 4 5.98 -27.29 11.44
CA ARG A 4 6.63 -28.61 11.51
C ARG A 4 6.02 -29.52 10.48
N VAL A 5 6.90 -30.20 9.73
CA VAL A 5 6.50 -31.10 8.67
C VAL A 5 7.00 -32.51 8.95
N ALA A 6 6.22 -33.50 8.52
CA ALA A 6 6.64 -34.89 8.42
C ALA A 6 6.80 -35.23 6.93
N LEU A 7 8.00 -35.63 6.51
CA LEU A 7 8.26 -36.17 5.18
C LEU A 7 8.33 -37.69 5.28
N HIS A 8 7.65 -38.35 4.34
CA HIS A 8 7.75 -39.79 4.12
C HIS A 8 8.26 -40.05 2.71
N HIS A 9 9.33 -40.82 2.61
CA HIS A 9 9.90 -41.33 1.36
C HIS A 9 9.79 -42.85 1.41
N ARG A 10 9.18 -43.46 0.39
CA ARG A 10 9.23 -44.91 0.18
C ARG A 10 9.67 -45.25 -1.24
N THR A 11 10.78 -45.95 -1.37
CA THR A 11 11.23 -46.56 -2.63
C THR A 11 11.02 -48.07 -2.57
N THR A 12 10.33 -48.64 -3.55
CA THR A 12 10.05 -50.08 -3.64
C THR A 12 10.54 -50.67 -4.96
N TYR A 13 11.34 -51.73 -4.86
CA TYR A 13 11.78 -52.56 -5.98
C TYR A 13 11.06 -53.90 -5.91
N ARG A 14 10.31 -54.26 -6.94
CA ARG A 14 9.67 -55.57 -7.08
C ARG A 14 10.34 -56.35 -8.19
N PHE A 15 10.93 -57.47 -7.85
CA PHE A 15 11.62 -58.35 -8.78
C PHE A 15 10.66 -59.43 -9.28
N ASP A 16 10.80 -59.83 -10.55
CA ASP A 16 10.03 -60.90 -11.17
C ASP A 16 10.21 -62.27 -10.45
N ARG A 17 11.37 -62.46 -9.80
CA ARG A 17 11.76 -63.64 -9.03
C ARG A 17 12.62 -63.26 -7.82
N PRO A 18 12.84 -64.17 -6.84
CA PRO A 18 13.84 -63.95 -5.81
C PRO A 18 15.23 -63.77 -6.42
N VAL A 19 15.90 -62.66 -6.10
CA VAL A 19 17.23 -62.29 -6.59
C VAL A 19 18.21 -62.07 -5.45
N LYS A 20 19.48 -62.36 -5.69
CA LYS A 20 20.54 -61.96 -4.76
C LYS A 20 20.84 -60.47 -4.96
N LEU A 21 20.99 -59.76 -3.85
CA LEU A 21 21.36 -58.35 -3.82
C LEU A 21 22.80 -58.22 -3.33
N SER A 22 23.61 -57.42 -4.02
CA SER A 22 24.93 -57.04 -3.51
C SER A 22 24.76 -56.13 -2.28
N PRO A 23 25.85 -55.83 -1.55
CA PRO A 23 25.82 -54.74 -0.58
C PRO A 23 25.28 -53.46 -1.22
N HIS A 24 24.29 -52.85 -0.57
CA HIS A 24 23.70 -51.57 -0.95
C HIS A 24 24.26 -50.46 -0.06
N VAL A 25 24.29 -49.24 -0.60
CA VAL A 25 24.63 -48.02 0.11
C VAL A 25 23.45 -47.06 -0.01
N ILE A 26 22.88 -46.66 1.12
CA ILE A 26 21.73 -45.76 1.20
C ILE A 26 22.21 -44.43 1.81
N ARG A 27 22.01 -43.33 1.09
CA ARG A 27 22.38 -41.95 1.45
C ARG A 27 21.12 -41.10 1.62
N LEU A 28 20.14 -41.60 2.36
CA LEU A 28 18.85 -40.94 2.58
C LEU A 28 18.73 -40.31 3.98
N ARG A 29 19.85 -40.16 4.69
CA ARG A 29 19.92 -39.46 5.97
C ARG A 29 20.44 -38.04 5.76
N PRO A 30 19.79 -37.00 6.30
CA PRO A 30 20.28 -35.62 6.23
C PRO A 30 21.74 -35.50 6.67
N ALA A 31 22.53 -34.79 5.88
CA ALA A 31 23.96 -34.60 6.08
C ALA A 31 24.23 -33.77 7.35
N PRO A 32 25.40 -33.96 8.00
CA PRO A 32 25.74 -33.22 9.23
C PRO A 32 25.72 -31.69 9.10
N HIS A 33 25.90 -31.17 7.87
CA HIS A 33 25.95 -29.74 7.57
C HIS A 33 24.58 -29.17 7.16
N CYS A 34 23.49 -29.93 7.29
CA CYS A 34 22.14 -29.44 7.03
C CYS A 34 21.82 -28.27 7.99
N ARG A 35 21.42 -27.13 7.44
CA ARG A 35 21.03 -25.95 8.23
C ARG A 35 19.66 -26.12 8.89
N THR A 36 18.77 -26.86 8.24
CA THR A 36 17.46 -27.22 8.78
C THR A 36 17.62 -28.29 9.84
N HIS A 37 17.17 -27.99 11.06
CA HIS A 37 17.20 -28.96 12.16
C HIS A 37 16.31 -30.17 11.83
N ILE A 38 16.73 -31.38 12.21
CA ILE A 38 15.97 -32.62 12.00
C ILE A 38 15.61 -33.18 13.38
N ASP A 39 14.34 -33.04 13.77
CA ASP A 39 13.85 -33.44 15.09
C ASP A 39 13.78 -34.95 15.24
N ALA A 40 13.42 -35.66 14.16
CA ALA A 40 13.33 -37.10 14.12
C ALA A 40 13.71 -37.65 12.74
N TYR A 41 14.30 -38.84 12.72
CA TYR A 41 14.67 -39.57 11.52
C TYR A 41 14.51 -41.07 11.76
N SER A 42 13.90 -41.78 10.81
CA SER A 42 13.87 -43.25 10.78
C SER A 42 14.23 -43.77 9.40
N LEU A 43 14.89 -44.93 9.36
CA LEU A 43 15.17 -45.70 8.15
C LEU A 43 14.66 -47.12 8.37
N ASN A 44 13.63 -47.50 7.61
CA ASN A 44 13.01 -48.81 7.65
C ASN A 44 13.28 -49.53 6.33
N ILE A 45 13.78 -50.77 6.41
CA ILE A 45 14.05 -51.61 5.25
C ILE A 45 13.17 -52.86 5.36
N SER A 46 12.49 -53.25 4.29
CA SER A 46 11.59 -54.40 4.29
C SER A 46 12.31 -55.69 4.69
N GLY A 47 11.72 -56.44 5.62
CA GLY A 47 12.19 -57.75 6.10
C GLY A 47 13.32 -57.67 7.12
N ASP A 48 13.26 -58.52 8.14
CA ASP A 48 14.15 -58.45 9.32
C ASP A 48 15.53 -59.11 9.10
N ASP A 49 15.73 -59.77 7.97
CA ASP A 49 16.92 -60.54 7.59
C ASP A 49 17.94 -59.71 6.80
N HIS A 50 18.41 -58.59 7.38
CA HIS A 50 19.47 -57.76 6.79
C HIS A 50 20.46 -57.25 7.84
N PHE A 51 21.69 -56.95 7.41
CA PHE A 51 22.68 -56.28 8.25
C PHE A 51 22.80 -54.82 7.82
N LEU A 52 22.66 -53.89 8.76
CA LEU A 52 22.82 -52.46 8.54
C LEU A 52 24.00 -51.93 9.34
N ASN A 53 24.92 -51.22 8.68
CA ASN A 53 26.01 -50.51 9.32
C ASN A 53 26.06 -49.05 8.85
N TRP A 54 26.04 -48.11 9.79
CA TRP A 54 26.20 -46.68 9.50
C TRP A 54 27.68 -46.31 9.39
N GLN A 55 28.01 -45.58 8.35
CA GLN A 55 29.35 -45.08 8.07
C GLN A 55 29.28 -43.60 7.65
N GLN A 56 30.45 -42.99 7.48
CA GLN A 56 30.61 -41.71 6.78
C GLN A 56 31.56 -41.90 5.60
N ASP A 57 31.25 -41.26 4.48
CA ASP A 57 32.19 -41.18 3.36
C ASP A 57 33.30 -40.13 3.62
N PRO A 58 34.35 -40.05 2.77
CA PRO A 58 35.42 -39.06 2.93
C PRO A 58 34.97 -37.59 2.90
N PHE A 59 33.74 -37.32 2.47
CA PHE A 59 33.15 -35.98 2.40
C PHE A 59 32.24 -35.68 3.60
N GLY A 60 32.12 -36.63 4.55
CA GLY A 60 31.35 -36.50 5.77
C GLY A 60 29.86 -36.84 5.62
N ASN A 61 29.42 -37.35 4.46
CA ASN A 61 28.01 -37.73 4.27
C ASN A 61 27.72 -39.05 4.99
N PHE A 62 26.53 -39.16 5.60
CA PHE A 62 26.10 -40.41 6.21
C PHE A 62 25.71 -41.44 5.15
N ASN A 63 26.18 -42.67 5.31
CA ASN A 63 25.80 -43.78 4.45
C ASN A 63 25.46 -45.03 5.26
N ALA A 64 24.29 -45.60 5.01
CA ALA A 64 23.89 -46.90 5.55
C ALA A 64 24.31 -47.98 4.56
N ARG A 65 25.26 -48.81 4.96
CA ARG A 65 25.67 -49.99 4.19
C ARG A 65 24.83 -51.18 4.62
N VAL A 66 24.08 -51.72 3.67
CA VAL A 66 23.11 -52.78 3.91
C VAL A 66 23.52 -54.04 3.17
N VAL A 67 23.51 -55.19 3.85
CA VAL A 67 23.83 -56.49 3.27
C VAL A 67 22.65 -57.43 3.47
N PHE A 68 22.22 -58.08 2.39
CA PHE A 68 21.09 -59.02 2.36
C PHE A 68 21.64 -60.44 2.22
N PRO A 69 21.54 -61.30 3.25
CA PRO A 69 22.05 -62.67 3.19
C PRO A 69 21.22 -63.56 2.27
N GLU A 70 19.90 -63.41 2.28
CA GLU A 70 18.95 -64.25 1.55
C GLU A 70 18.43 -63.56 0.27
N PRO A 71 18.10 -64.32 -0.79
CA PRO A 71 17.46 -63.78 -1.99
C PRO A 71 16.06 -63.21 -1.69
N ARG A 72 15.69 -62.11 -2.34
CA ARG A 72 14.43 -61.40 -2.08
C ARG A 72 13.67 -61.09 -3.36
N LYS A 73 12.33 -61.10 -3.26
CA LYS A 73 11.43 -60.71 -4.36
C LYS A 73 11.00 -59.23 -4.29
N GLU A 74 11.14 -58.61 -3.12
CA GLU A 74 10.82 -57.21 -2.90
C GLU A 74 11.87 -56.56 -1.98
N LEU A 75 12.22 -55.31 -2.28
CA LEU A 75 13.02 -54.45 -1.42
C LEU A 75 12.31 -53.10 -1.29
N THR A 76 11.84 -52.77 -0.10
CA THR A 76 11.32 -51.44 0.24
C THR A 76 12.29 -50.74 1.18
N ILE A 77 12.63 -49.50 0.85
CA ILE A 77 13.40 -48.59 1.68
C ILE A 77 12.48 -47.40 1.99
N ALA A 78 12.17 -47.21 3.27
CA ALA A 78 11.32 -46.14 3.75
C ALA A 78 12.07 -45.23 4.72
N VAL A 79 11.97 -43.93 4.51
CA VAL A 79 12.49 -42.90 5.40
C VAL A 79 11.35 -42.03 5.88
N GLU A 80 11.34 -41.75 7.19
CA GLU A 80 10.48 -40.74 7.79
C GLU A 80 11.36 -39.71 8.48
N LEU A 81 11.07 -38.43 8.25
CA LEU A 81 11.75 -37.34 8.93
C LEU A 81 10.76 -36.29 9.41
N VAL A 82 11.05 -35.68 10.56
CA VAL A 82 10.33 -34.52 11.08
C VAL A 82 11.28 -33.34 11.12
N ALA A 83 10.88 -32.24 10.49
CA ALA A 83 11.69 -31.03 10.41
C ALA A 83 10.86 -29.77 10.73
N PRO A 84 11.35 -28.88 11.61
CA PRO A 84 10.88 -27.51 11.70
C PRO A 84 11.33 -26.69 10.49
N MET A 85 10.39 -26.24 9.68
CA MET A 85 10.60 -25.36 8.52
C MET A 85 10.75 -23.90 8.95
N THR A 86 11.77 -23.62 9.78
CA THR A 86 12.11 -22.25 10.17
C THR A 86 12.75 -21.57 8.96
N VAL A 87 12.25 -20.40 8.56
CA VAL A 87 12.80 -19.63 7.44
C VAL A 87 14.28 -19.35 7.68
N ILE A 88 15.10 -19.64 6.68
CA ILE A 88 16.54 -19.40 6.72
C ILE A 88 16.87 -18.29 5.73
N ASN A 89 17.46 -17.18 6.19
CA ASN A 89 17.99 -16.17 5.28
C ASN A 89 19.20 -16.78 4.52
N PRO A 90 19.11 -16.95 3.19
CA PRO A 90 20.21 -17.53 2.42
C PRO A 90 21.40 -16.58 2.28
N PHE A 91 21.25 -15.29 2.61
CA PHE A 91 22.28 -14.26 2.54
C PHE A 91 22.91 -13.93 3.90
N ASP A 92 22.50 -14.60 4.98
CA ASP A 92 23.00 -14.37 6.34
C ASP A 92 24.37 -15.03 6.55
N PHE A 93 25.40 -14.40 5.97
CA PHE A 93 26.80 -14.79 6.11
C PHE A 93 27.72 -13.59 5.90
N PHE A 94 28.97 -13.72 6.35
CA PHE A 94 30.02 -12.74 6.11
C PHE A 94 31.06 -13.30 5.14
N LEU A 95 31.64 -12.44 4.32
CA LEU A 95 32.72 -12.79 3.41
C LEU A 95 34.04 -12.21 3.90
N ASP A 96 35.12 -12.97 3.73
CA ASP A 96 36.47 -12.43 3.92
C ASP A 96 36.75 -11.37 2.84
N ASP A 97 37.65 -10.41 3.12
CA ASP A 97 37.98 -9.31 2.20
C ASP A 97 38.35 -9.77 0.78
N VAL A 98 39.03 -10.92 0.68
CA VAL A 98 39.45 -11.51 -0.61
C VAL A 98 38.27 -11.96 -1.46
N ALA A 99 37.12 -12.27 -0.85
CA ALA A 99 35.96 -12.88 -1.50
C ALA A 99 34.77 -11.93 -1.61
N GLN A 100 34.93 -10.63 -1.28
CA GLN A 100 33.86 -9.64 -1.42
C GLN A 100 33.47 -9.38 -2.90
N LYS A 101 34.43 -9.55 -3.82
CA LYS A 101 34.21 -9.36 -5.26
C LYS A 101 34.72 -10.56 -6.07
N ILE A 102 34.04 -10.85 -7.18
CA ILE A 102 34.45 -11.86 -8.16
C ILE A 102 35.04 -11.16 -9.39
N PRO A 103 36.12 -11.67 -9.99
CA PRO A 103 36.86 -12.89 -9.62
C PRO A 103 37.81 -12.69 -8.42
N PHE A 104 38.04 -13.75 -7.66
CA PHE A 104 39.06 -13.82 -6.61
C PHE A 104 39.87 -15.12 -6.71
N THR A 105 40.99 -15.19 -5.97
CA THR A 105 41.84 -16.38 -5.89
C THR A 105 41.86 -16.90 -4.46
N TYR A 106 41.66 -18.21 -4.26
CA TYR A 106 41.79 -18.84 -2.95
C TYR A 106 43.24 -18.76 -2.45
N PRO A 107 43.47 -18.56 -1.13
CA PRO A 107 44.77 -18.77 -0.51
C PRO A 107 45.35 -20.15 -0.85
N ASP A 108 46.66 -20.25 -1.05
CA ASP A 108 47.32 -21.48 -1.55
C ASP A 108 47.04 -22.74 -0.73
N GLU A 109 46.95 -22.62 0.60
CA GLU A 109 46.65 -23.74 1.50
C GLU A 109 45.20 -24.20 1.33
N LEU A 110 44.25 -23.27 1.35
CA LEU A 110 42.83 -23.54 1.14
C LEU A 110 42.57 -24.11 -0.27
N SER A 111 43.26 -23.61 -1.30
CA SER A 111 43.16 -24.12 -2.67
C SER A 111 43.54 -25.61 -2.76
N LYS A 112 44.56 -26.05 -2.00
CA LYS A 112 44.95 -27.46 -1.93
C LYS A 112 43.88 -28.32 -1.26
N GLU A 113 43.28 -27.83 -0.17
CA GLU A 113 42.19 -28.50 0.53
C GLU A 113 40.94 -28.62 -0.34
N LEU A 114 40.68 -27.60 -1.16
CA LEU A 114 39.55 -27.54 -2.10
C LEU A 114 39.82 -28.24 -3.43
N GLY A 115 41.00 -28.84 -3.64
CA GLY A 115 41.44 -29.40 -4.92
C GLY A 115 40.39 -30.26 -5.66
N PRO A 116 39.75 -31.26 -5.02
CA PRO A 116 38.71 -32.06 -5.65
C PRO A 116 37.48 -31.27 -6.12
N TYR A 117 37.20 -30.14 -5.49
CA TYR A 117 36.07 -29.26 -5.80
C TYR A 117 36.39 -28.19 -6.85
N LEU A 118 37.67 -28.06 -7.22
CA LEU A 118 38.16 -27.19 -8.29
C LEU A 118 38.38 -27.95 -9.61
N GLU A 119 38.30 -29.29 -9.59
CA GLU A 119 38.60 -30.12 -10.75
C GLU A 119 37.58 -29.97 -11.88
N VAL A 120 38.02 -29.39 -12.99
CA VAL A 120 37.25 -29.30 -14.24
C VAL A 120 37.30 -30.65 -14.96
N THR A 121 36.16 -31.35 -14.98
CA THR A 121 36.04 -32.66 -15.63
C THR A 121 35.42 -32.60 -17.05
N GLU A 122 34.71 -31.52 -17.39
CA GLU A 122 34.08 -31.32 -18.70
C GLU A 122 34.45 -29.96 -19.30
N ALA A 123 34.77 -29.93 -20.60
CA ALA A 123 35.18 -28.73 -21.34
C ALA A 123 34.67 -28.77 -22.80
N GLY A 124 33.39 -29.13 -22.97
CA GLY A 124 32.76 -29.19 -24.29
C GLY A 124 32.65 -27.81 -24.98
N PRO A 125 32.58 -27.75 -26.33
CA PRO A 125 32.50 -26.49 -27.06
C PRO A 125 31.34 -25.58 -26.64
N ARG A 126 30.14 -26.12 -26.37
CA ARG A 126 28.99 -25.32 -25.94
C ARG A 126 29.21 -24.69 -24.57
N LEU A 127 29.80 -25.44 -23.65
CA LEU A 127 30.13 -24.94 -22.31
C LEU A 127 31.15 -23.80 -22.39
N LEU A 128 32.22 -23.99 -23.16
CA LEU A 128 33.24 -22.96 -23.37
C LEU A 128 32.68 -21.72 -24.07
N ASP A 129 31.72 -21.89 -24.99
CA ASP A 129 31.05 -20.76 -25.65
C ASP A 129 30.15 -19.99 -24.67
N TRP A 130 29.35 -20.71 -23.88
CA TRP A 130 28.47 -20.12 -22.86
C TRP A 130 29.26 -19.29 -21.83
N LEU A 131 30.44 -19.78 -21.43
CA LEU A 131 31.34 -19.11 -20.49
C LEU A 131 31.92 -17.78 -21.00
N LYS A 132 32.05 -17.58 -22.33
CA LYS A 132 32.60 -16.32 -22.88
C LYS A 132 31.71 -15.12 -22.60
N ASP A 133 30.41 -15.35 -22.49
CA ASP A 133 29.42 -14.31 -22.24
C ASP A 133 29.28 -13.99 -20.74
N VAL A 134 30.03 -14.67 -19.86
CA VAL A 134 30.06 -14.37 -18.43
C VAL A 134 31.01 -13.19 -18.21
N SER A 135 30.47 -12.04 -17.80
CA SER A 135 31.30 -10.88 -17.46
C SER A 135 32.18 -11.18 -16.25
N LEU A 136 33.48 -10.92 -16.38
CA LEU A 136 34.45 -11.01 -15.28
C LEU A 136 34.80 -9.62 -14.73
N GLU A 137 33.97 -8.61 -14.99
CA GLU A 137 34.12 -7.30 -14.36
C GLU A 137 33.90 -7.41 -12.84
N PRO A 138 34.77 -6.81 -12.01
CA PRO A 138 34.66 -6.91 -10.55
C PRO A 138 33.32 -6.40 -10.01
N THR A 139 32.49 -7.34 -9.56
CA THR A 139 31.17 -7.08 -8.93
C THR A 139 31.11 -7.78 -7.58
N THR A 140 30.14 -7.40 -6.74
CA THR A 140 29.90 -8.05 -5.44
C THR A 140 29.64 -9.54 -5.65
N SER A 141 30.29 -10.41 -4.88
CA SER A 141 30.21 -11.87 -5.09
C SER A 141 28.79 -12.40 -5.04
N VAL A 142 27.95 -11.84 -4.16
CA VAL A 142 26.53 -12.20 -4.05
C VAL A 142 25.77 -11.84 -5.34
N ASP A 143 25.90 -10.60 -5.83
CA ASP A 143 25.23 -10.14 -7.05
C ASP A 143 25.65 -10.98 -8.27
N PHE A 144 26.95 -11.30 -8.36
CA PHE A 144 27.49 -12.15 -9.42
C PHE A 144 26.86 -13.54 -9.39
N LEU A 145 26.81 -14.18 -8.22
CA LEU A 145 26.25 -15.53 -8.06
C LEU A 145 24.75 -15.56 -8.32
N VAL A 146 24.00 -14.54 -7.87
CA VAL A 146 22.57 -14.40 -8.18
C VAL A 146 22.35 -14.27 -9.69
N ALA A 147 23.09 -13.37 -10.35
CA ALA A 147 22.97 -13.16 -11.78
C ALA A 147 23.33 -14.41 -12.60
N LEU A 148 24.41 -15.11 -12.22
CA LEU A 148 24.86 -16.34 -12.89
C LEU A 148 23.82 -17.46 -12.75
N ASN A 149 23.29 -17.67 -11.54
CA ASN A 149 22.30 -18.70 -11.26
C ASN A 149 20.98 -18.43 -12.01
N GLN A 150 20.51 -17.18 -11.99
CA GLN A 150 19.29 -16.78 -12.72
C GLN A 150 19.46 -16.87 -14.24
N ARG A 151 20.65 -16.55 -14.77
CA ARG A 151 20.92 -16.71 -16.19
C ARG A 151 20.83 -18.18 -16.59
N LEU A 152 21.49 -19.07 -15.85
CA LEU A 152 21.45 -20.50 -16.16
C LEU A 152 20.02 -21.06 -16.08
N GLN A 153 19.24 -20.62 -15.08
CA GLN A 153 17.83 -20.99 -14.95
C GLN A 153 16.99 -20.53 -16.14
N LYS A 154 17.26 -19.36 -16.71
CA LYS A 154 16.57 -18.85 -17.91
C LYS A 154 16.99 -19.60 -19.18
N ASP A 155 18.27 -20.00 -19.26
CA ASP A 155 18.84 -20.65 -20.44
C ASP A 155 18.46 -22.13 -20.55
N ILE A 156 18.15 -22.81 -19.43
CA ILE A 156 17.86 -24.25 -19.38
C ILE A 156 16.43 -24.52 -18.91
N SER A 157 15.60 -25.06 -19.81
CA SER A 157 14.22 -25.45 -19.47
C SER A 157 14.18 -26.71 -18.59
N TYR A 158 13.42 -26.66 -17.50
CA TYR A 158 13.26 -27.81 -16.59
C TYR A 158 12.38 -28.91 -17.19
N LEU A 159 12.82 -30.17 -17.11
CA LEU A 159 12.04 -31.34 -17.48
C LEU A 159 12.31 -32.54 -16.56
N VAL A 160 11.25 -33.32 -16.29
CA VAL A 160 11.34 -34.53 -15.48
C VAL A 160 11.88 -35.66 -16.34
N ARG A 161 12.90 -36.37 -15.85
CA ARG A 161 13.58 -37.45 -16.57
C ARG A 161 13.61 -38.74 -15.77
N MET A 162 13.25 -39.82 -16.45
CA MET A 162 13.30 -41.18 -15.87
C MET A 162 14.59 -41.92 -16.22
N GLU A 163 15.38 -41.43 -17.18
CA GLU A 163 16.64 -42.07 -17.55
C GLU A 163 17.63 -42.02 -16.39
N PRO A 164 18.46 -43.06 -16.19
CA PRO A 164 19.48 -43.05 -15.16
C PRO A 164 20.66 -42.14 -15.55
N GLY A 165 21.33 -41.56 -14.54
CA GLY A 165 22.53 -40.75 -14.73
C GLY A 165 22.27 -39.27 -14.99
N VAL A 166 23.36 -38.49 -15.07
CA VAL A 166 23.34 -37.04 -15.30
C VAL A 166 23.76 -36.77 -16.74
N GLN A 167 23.08 -35.85 -17.43
CA GLN A 167 23.50 -35.34 -18.74
C GLN A 167 24.88 -34.70 -18.65
N SER A 168 25.67 -34.85 -19.71
CA SER A 168 26.89 -34.04 -19.85
C SER A 168 26.53 -32.57 -20.02
N CYS A 169 27.41 -31.67 -19.62
CA CYS A 169 27.25 -30.22 -19.79
C CYS A 169 27.00 -29.85 -21.26
N GLU A 170 27.69 -30.54 -22.18
CA GLU A 170 27.53 -30.35 -23.63
C GLU A 170 26.12 -30.74 -24.10
N GLU A 171 25.58 -31.85 -23.58
CA GLU A 171 24.23 -32.32 -23.88
C GLU A 171 23.16 -31.37 -23.32
N THR A 172 23.27 -30.98 -22.04
CA THR A 172 22.34 -30.05 -21.39
C THR A 172 22.26 -28.72 -22.14
N LEU A 173 23.40 -28.14 -22.53
CA LEU A 173 23.45 -26.89 -23.30
C LEU A 173 22.99 -27.05 -24.75
N THR A 174 23.19 -28.22 -25.35
CA THR A 174 22.70 -28.50 -26.72
C THR A 174 21.18 -28.66 -26.75
N LEU A 175 20.61 -29.34 -25.75
CA LEU A 175 19.17 -29.54 -25.61
C LEU A 175 18.46 -28.30 -25.04
N ALA A 176 19.21 -27.38 -24.42
CA ALA A 176 18.69 -26.24 -23.65
C ALA A 176 17.64 -26.66 -22.61
N SER A 177 17.77 -27.88 -22.09
CA SER A 177 16.81 -28.47 -21.17
C SER A 177 17.41 -29.64 -20.39
N GLY A 178 16.91 -29.85 -19.17
CA GLY A 178 17.44 -30.87 -18.26
C GLY A 178 16.62 -31.01 -16.96
N SER A 179 16.93 -32.05 -16.20
CA SER A 179 16.41 -32.26 -14.84
C SER A 179 17.26 -31.53 -13.79
N CYS A 180 16.83 -31.52 -12.52
CA CYS A 180 17.55 -30.80 -11.45
C CYS A 180 19.03 -31.21 -11.31
N ARG A 181 19.31 -32.51 -11.43
CA ARG A 181 20.68 -33.05 -11.43
C ARG A 181 21.51 -32.57 -12.63
N ASP A 182 20.90 -32.33 -13.78
CA ASP A 182 21.61 -31.92 -15.00
C ASP A 182 22.03 -30.43 -14.87
N SER A 183 21.10 -29.57 -14.45
CA SER A 183 21.37 -28.15 -14.21
C SER A 183 22.36 -27.93 -13.05
N ALA A 184 22.23 -28.69 -11.96
CA ALA A 184 23.14 -28.62 -10.82
C ALA A 184 24.58 -29.02 -11.21
N TRP A 185 24.73 -30.07 -12.01
CA TRP A 185 26.06 -30.47 -12.48
C TRP A 185 26.67 -29.47 -13.46
N LEU A 186 25.85 -28.92 -14.37
CA LEU A 186 26.27 -27.86 -15.27
C LEU A 186 26.77 -26.63 -14.50
N LEU A 187 26.06 -26.19 -13.46
CA LEU A 187 26.49 -25.07 -12.62
C LEU A 187 27.78 -25.37 -11.85
N VAL A 188 27.95 -26.60 -11.33
CA VAL A 188 29.22 -27.02 -10.71
C VAL A 188 30.38 -26.85 -11.68
N GLN A 189 30.24 -27.34 -12.92
CA GLN A 189 31.29 -27.25 -13.92
C GLN A 189 31.55 -25.80 -14.37
N ILE A 190 30.50 -24.98 -14.52
CA ILE A 190 30.63 -23.54 -14.81
C ILE A 190 31.46 -22.84 -13.72
N LEU A 191 31.10 -23.02 -12.44
CA LEU A 191 31.81 -22.39 -11.32
C LEU A 191 33.27 -22.82 -11.25
N ARG A 192 33.57 -24.09 -11.52
CA ARG A 192 34.96 -24.59 -11.57
C ARG A 192 35.78 -23.97 -12.69
N HIS A 193 35.19 -23.76 -13.87
CA HIS A 193 35.85 -23.02 -14.96
C HIS A 193 36.12 -21.55 -14.59
N LEU A 194 35.29 -20.96 -13.72
CA LEU A 194 35.48 -19.61 -13.19
C LEU A 194 36.46 -19.56 -12.01
N GLY A 195 37.09 -20.69 -11.65
CA GLY A 195 38.04 -20.79 -10.55
C GLY A 195 37.42 -20.87 -9.15
N LEU A 196 36.11 -21.13 -9.06
CA LEU A 196 35.37 -21.27 -7.81
C LEU A 196 35.18 -22.74 -7.45
N ALA A 197 35.50 -23.10 -6.20
CA ALA A 197 35.32 -24.46 -5.71
C ALA A 197 33.83 -24.76 -5.56
N ALA A 198 33.35 -25.80 -6.25
CA ALA A 198 31.94 -26.16 -6.28
C ALA A 198 31.73 -27.67 -6.10
N ARG A 199 30.61 -28.03 -5.46
CA ARG A 199 30.20 -29.42 -5.21
C ARG A 199 28.75 -29.67 -5.61
N PHE A 200 28.49 -30.91 -6.01
CA PHE A 200 27.16 -31.39 -6.33
C PHE A 200 26.47 -31.88 -5.06
N VAL A 201 25.24 -31.45 -4.84
CA VAL A 201 24.45 -31.85 -3.66
C VAL A 201 23.22 -32.58 -4.12
N SER A 202 22.97 -33.76 -3.53
CA SER A 202 21.71 -34.50 -3.63
C SER A 202 21.01 -34.47 -2.28
N GLY A 203 19.71 -34.17 -2.28
CA GLY A 203 18.95 -33.97 -1.06
C GLY A 203 17.45 -34.13 -1.23
N TYR A 204 16.71 -33.78 -0.18
CA TYR A 204 15.28 -33.50 -0.30
C TYR A 204 15.06 -32.03 -0.59
N LEU A 205 14.06 -31.73 -1.41
CA LEU A 205 13.44 -30.43 -1.49
C LEU A 205 12.05 -30.53 -0.88
N ILE A 206 11.78 -29.74 0.15
CA ILE A 206 10.45 -29.53 0.70
C ILE A 206 10.02 -28.12 0.32
N GLN A 207 8.91 -28.02 -0.40
CA GLN A 207 8.29 -26.73 -0.70
C GLN A 207 6.86 -26.73 -0.18
N LEU A 208 6.58 -25.78 0.70
CA LEU A 208 5.26 -25.57 1.27
C LEU A 208 4.53 -24.49 0.47
N THR A 209 3.22 -24.64 0.34
CA THR A 209 2.36 -23.60 -0.21
C THR A 209 2.47 -22.35 0.67
N PRO A 210 2.89 -21.20 0.10
CA PRO A 210 2.99 -19.97 0.86
C PRO A 210 1.59 -19.49 1.26
N ASP A 211 1.44 -18.88 2.44
CA ASP A 211 0.15 -18.36 2.89
C ASP A 211 -0.36 -17.23 2.01
N VAL A 212 0.58 -16.41 1.53
CA VAL A 212 0.30 -15.24 0.72
C VAL A 212 1.06 -15.39 -0.58
N LYS A 213 0.35 -15.21 -1.69
CA LYS A 213 0.98 -15.22 -3.02
C LYS A 213 1.94 -14.02 -3.14
N ALA A 214 3.10 -14.26 -3.73
CA ALA A 214 4.03 -13.20 -4.07
C ALA A 214 3.38 -12.26 -5.10
N LEU A 215 3.67 -10.96 -4.98
CA LEU A 215 3.23 -9.96 -5.97
C LEU A 215 4.08 -10.04 -7.24
N ASP A 216 5.40 -10.24 -7.06
CA ASP A 216 6.36 -10.48 -8.14
C ASP A 216 7.10 -11.80 -7.94
N GLY A 217 7.70 -12.30 -9.02
CA GLY A 217 8.49 -13.52 -9.02
C GLY A 217 7.64 -14.78 -9.18
N PRO A 218 8.25 -15.97 -9.12
CA PRO A 218 7.53 -17.23 -9.24
C PRO A 218 6.54 -17.36 -8.08
N SER A 219 5.26 -17.55 -8.39
CA SER A 219 4.29 -18.01 -7.40
C SER A 219 4.81 -19.34 -6.87
N GLY A 220 5.16 -19.40 -5.57
CA GLY A 220 5.56 -20.65 -4.92
C GLY A 220 4.53 -21.76 -5.17
N THR A 221 4.85 -22.98 -4.74
CA THR A 221 4.03 -24.14 -5.08
C THR A 221 2.55 -24.01 -4.68
N ALA A 222 1.66 -24.49 -5.55
CA ALA A 222 0.22 -24.50 -5.30
C ALA A 222 -0.21 -25.57 -4.27
N VAL A 223 0.64 -26.57 -4.04
CA VAL A 223 0.43 -27.65 -3.08
C VAL A 223 1.73 -27.90 -2.30
N ASP A 224 1.61 -28.33 -1.05
CA ASP A 224 2.77 -28.85 -0.33
C ASP A 224 3.31 -30.06 -1.09
N PHE A 225 4.60 -30.03 -1.42
CA PHE A 225 5.22 -31.16 -2.09
C PHE A 225 6.65 -31.35 -1.62
N THR A 226 7.13 -32.57 -1.87
CA THR A 226 8.51 -32.93 -1.65
C THR A 226 8.98 -33.92 -2.69
N ASP A 227 10.24 -33.78 -3.09
CA ASP A 227 10.90 -34.69 -4.01
C ASP A 227 12.38 -34.82 -3.65
N LEU A 228 13.04 -35.84 -4.21
CA LEU A 228 14.48 -35.86 -4.30
C LEU A 228 14.93 -34.77 -5.27
N HIS A 229 15.91 -33.98 -4.84
CA HIS A 229 16.39 -32.83 -5.59
C HIS A 229 17.90 -32.78 -5.62
N ALA A 230 18.43 -31.99 -6.54
CA ALA A 230 19.85 -31.72 -6.64
C ALA A 230 20.11 -30.24 -6.91
N TRP A 231 21.17 -29.72 -6.29
CA TRP A 231 21.61 -28.34 -6.42
C TRP A 231 23.14 -28.25 -6.31
N THR A 232 23.66 -27.03 -6.44
CA THR A 232 25.09 -26.75 -6.42
C THR A 232 25.45 -26.02 -5.15
N GLU A 233 26.58 -26.33 -4.54
CA GLU A 233 27.16 -25.49 -3.50
C GLU A 233 28.52 -24.95 -3.94
N VAL A 234 28.77 -23.67 -3.65
CA VAL A 234 30.03 -22.97 -3.91
C VAL A 234 30.70 -22.62 -2.58
N PHE A 235 32.01 -22.78 -2.50
CA PHE A 235 32.77 -22.40 -1.30
C PHE A 235 33.26 -20.96 -1.40
N LEU A 236 32.85 -20.11 -0.45
CA LEU A 236 33.30 -18.73 -0.33
C LEU A 236 34.05 -18.53 1.00
N PRO A 237 35.29 -17.99 1.00
CA PRO A 237 36.00 -17.61 2.22
C PRO A 237 35.13 -16.69 3.11
N GLY A 238 35.09 -16.97 4.41
CA GLY A 238 34.18 -16.33 5.38
C GLY A 238 32.81 -17.01 5.49
N ALA A 239 32.13 -17.30 4.36
CA ALA A 239 30.77 -17.83 4.36
C ALA A 239 30.68 -19.37 4.39
N GLY A 240 31.72 -20.06 3.91
CA GLY A 240 31.72 -21.52 3.76
C GLY A 240 30.98 -21.97 2.50
N TRP A 241 30.29 -23.12 2.57
CA TRP A 241 29.50 -23.65 1.46
C TRP A 241 28.14 -22.96 1.35
N VAL A 242 27.89 -22.30 0.23
CA VAL A 242 26.65 -21.58 -0.08
C VAL A 242 25.91 -22.29 -1.20
N GLY A 243 24.63 -22.62 -0.98
CA GLY A 243 23.81 -23.37 -1.93
C GLY A 243 23.11 -22.49 -2.97
N LEU A 244 23.16 -22.92 -4.23
CA LEU A 244 22.49 -22.34 -5.39
C LEU A 244 21.67 -23.41 -6.09
N ASP A 245 20.41 -23.12 -6.33
CA ASP A 245 19.51 -24.00 -7.08
C ASP A 245 19.29 -23.43 -8.49
N PRO A 246 19.94 -24.00 -9.52
CA PRO A 246 19.80 -23.52 -10.90
C PRO A 246 18.46 -23.88 -11.55
N THR A 247 17.61 -24.68 -10.89
CA THR A 247 16.26 -24.94 -11.39
C THR A 247 15.28 -23.81 -11.04
N SER A 248 15.44 -23.23 -9.85
CA SER A 248 14.63 -22.10 -9.39
C SER A 248 15.29 -20.74 -9.64
N GLY A 249 16.61 -20.70 -9.83
CA GLY A 249 17.38 -19.46 -9.95
C GLY A 249 17.58 -18.76 -8.60
N LEU A 250 17.30 -19.46 -7.49
CA LEU A 250 17.37 -18.95 -6.12
C LEU A 250 18.52 -19.61 -5.35
N PHE A 251 18.89 -19.00 -4.22
CA PHE A 251 19.78 -19.64 -3.25
C PHE A 251 19.01 -20.71 -2.46
N ALA A 252 19.71 -21.73 -1.99
CA ALA A 252 19.13 -22.81 -1.20
C ALA A 252 18.63 -22.28 0.17
N GLY A 253 17.37 -22.56 0.48
CA GLY A 253 16.70 -22.15 1.72
C GLY A 253 16.46 -23.32 2.67
N GLU A 254 15.54 -23.14 3.63
CA GLU A 254 15.18 -24.15 4.64
C GLU A 254 14.59 -25.45 4.06
N GLY A 255 14.03 -25.37 2.85
CA GLY A 255 13.48 -26.51 2.12
C GLY A 255 14.53 -27.44 1.53
N HIS A 256 15.79 -26.99 1.38
CA HIS A 256 16.88 -27.76 0.79
C HIS A 256 17.59 -28.55 1.88
N ILE A 257 17.24 -29.83 2.04
CA ILE A 257 17.79 -30.73 3.06
C ILE A 257 18.89 -31.59 2.40
N PRO A 258 20.18 -31.24 2.51
CA PRO A 258 21.26 -32.01 1.90
C PRO A 258 21.32 -33.41 2.50
N LEU A 259 21.47 -34.43 1.65
CA LEU A 259 21.69 -35.81 2.05
C LEU A 259 23.14 -36.23 1.76
N ALA A 260 23.64 -35.88 0.57
CA ALA A 260 25.02 -36.11 0.16
C ALA A 260 25.55 -34.94 -0.67
N ALA A 261 26.70 -34.38 -0.26
CA ALA A 261 27.41 -33.35 -0.99
C ALA A 261 28.80 -33.86 -1.39
N THR A 262 29.11 -33.89 -2.69
CA THR A 262 30.33 -34.53 -3.22
C THR A 262 30.89 -33.77 -4.43
N PRO A 263 32.20 -33.90 -4.71
CA PRO A 263 32.81 -33.29 -5.90
C PRO A 263 32.37 -33.96 -7.22
N THR A 264 31.81 -35.17 -7.17
CA THR A 264 31.37 -35.93 -8.35
C THR A 264 29.93 -36.42 -8.18
N THR A 265 29.16 -36.51 -9.26
CA THR A 265 27.73 -36.88 -9.22
C THR A 265 27.50 -38.33 -8.76
N GLY A 266 28.34 -39.28 -9.19
CA GLY A 266 28.18 -40.70 -8.86
C GLY A 266 28.27 -41.02 -7.37
N SER A 267 29.03 -40.22 -6.61
CA SER A 267 29.17 -40.41 -5.16
C SER A 267 27.97 -39.87 -4.36
N ALA A 268 27.12 -39.05 -4.98
CA ALA A 268 25.90 -38.49 -4.39
C ALA A 268 24.64 -39.31 -4.67
N ALA A 269 24.73 -40.44 -5.38
CA ALA A 269 23.56 -41.27 -5.68
C ALA A 269 22.85 -41.73 -4.39
N ALA A 270 21.55 -41.48 -4.31
CA ALA A 270 20.72 -41.74 -3.12
C ALA A 270 20.76 -43.20 -2.66
N ILE A 271 20.68 -44.15 -3.61
CA ILE A 271 20.82 -45.58 -3.37
C ILE A 271 21.77 -46.15 -4.43
N THR A 272 22.76 -46.93 -4.00
CA THR A 272 23.71 -47.62 -4.90
C THR A 272 23.79 -49.09 -4.54
N GLY A 273 23.65 -49.98 -5.51
CA GLY A 273 23.74 -51.43 -5.32
C GLY A 273 23.51 -52.17 -6.63
N PHE A 274 23.77 -53.48 -6.64
CA PHE A 274 23.55 -54.36 -7.78
C PHE A 274 22.63 -55.51 -7.37
N SER A 275 21.86 -56.00 -8.33
CA SER A 275 21.09 -57.24 -8.23
C SER A 275 21.56 -58.23 -9.30
N ASP A 276 21.20 -59.51 -9.13
CA ASP A 276 21.23 -60.45 -10.25
C ASP A 276 20.41 -59.89 -11.43
N LYS A 277 20.76 -60.28 -12.66
CA LYS A 277 19.97 -59.91 -13.85
C LYS A 277 18.51 -60.37 -13.69
N CYS A 278 17.59 -59.41 -13.65
CA CYS A 278 16.16 -59.60 -13.45
C CYS A 278 15.36 -58.46 -14.09
N GLU A 279 14.06 -58.69 -14.23
CA GLU A 279 13.10 -57.62 -14.50
C GLU A 279 12.67 -57.00 -13.17
N VAL A 280 12.63 -55.67 -13.10
CA VAL A 280 12.28 -54.91 -11.89
C VAL A 280 11.20 -53.90 -12.18
N GLU A 281 10.15 -53.91 -11.36
CA GLU A 281 9.19 -52.82 -11.25
C GLU A 281 9.64 -51.88 -10.13
N PHE A 282 9.69 -50.58 -10.43
CA PHE A 282 10.22 -49.55 -9.56
C PHE A 282 9.12 -48.54 -9.23
N ASP A 283 8.92 -48.31 -7.93
CA ASP A 283 7.90 -47.39 -7.39
C ASP A 283 8.55 -46.46 -6.36
N VAL A 284 8.27 -45.16 -6.48
CA VAL A 284 8.72 -44.14 -5.52
C VAL A 284 7.51 -43.33 -5.10
N GLU A 285 7.27 -43.29 -3.80
CA GLU A 285 6.24 -42.47 -3.17
C GLU A 285 6.92 -41.48 -2.23
N MET A 286 6.60 -40.20 -2.40
CA MET A 286 7.02 -39.15 -1.49
C MET A 286 5.83 -38.28 -1.11
N ARG A 287 5.72 -37.99 0.19
CA ARG A 287 4.68 -37.11 0.73
C ARG A 287 5.24 -36.24 1.84
N VAL A 288 4.68 -35.06 1.99
CA VAL A 288 4.93 -34.15 3.10
C VAL A 288 3.61 -33.74 3.73
N GLU A 289 3.56 -33.72 5.06
CA GLU A 289 2.37 -33.32 5.82
C GLU A 289 2.75 -32.27 6.87
N ARG A 290 1.96 -31.21 6.97
CA ARG A 290 2.08 -30.23 8.08
C ARG A 290 1.47 -30.85 9.33
N ILE A 291 2.31 -31.17 10.31
CA ILE A 291 1.88 -31.81 11.56
C ILE A 291 1.60 -30.81 12.69
N HIS A 292 2.17 -29.60 12.60
CA HIS A 292 1.95 -28.52 13.55
C HIS A 292 2.20 -27.17 12.87
N GLU A 293 1.29 -26.22 13.07
CA GLU A 293 1.40 -24.85 12.56
C GLU A 293 1.17 -23.85 13.70
N ASP A 294 2.22 -23.11 14.06
CA ASP A 294 2.06 -21.95 14.92
C ASP A 294 1.30 -20.82 14.16
N PRO A 295 0.48 -20.02 14.84
CA PRO A 295 -0.03 -18.76 14.30
C PRO A 295 1.11 -17.90 13.78
N ARG A 296 0.85 -17.07 12.78
CA ARG A 296 1.88 -16.19 12.18
C ARG A 296 1.21 -14.98 11.55
N VAL A 297 1.98 -13.93 11.31
CA VAL A 297 1.46 -12.66 10.76
C VAL A 297 0.70 -12.86 9.44
N THR A 298 1.16 -13.78 8.59
CA THR A 298 0.52 -14.12 7.32
C THR A 298 -0.71 -15.03 7.45
N LYS A 299 -0.90 -15.69 8.61
CA LYS A 299 -2.01 -16.60 8.88
C LYS A 299 -2.28 -16.66 10.40
N PRO A 300 -2.89 -15.60 10.96
CA PRO A 300 -2.99 -15.44 12.42
C PRO A 300 -4.01 -16.38 13.07
N TYR A 301 -5.00 -16.84 12.30
CA TYR A 301 -6.07 -17.71 12.78
C TYR A 301 -6.25 -18.90 11.85
N SER A 302 -6.60 -20.06 12.42
CA SER A 302 -7.18 -21.16 11.65
C SER A 302 -8.54 -20.76 11.11
N GLU A 303 -9.00 -21.45 10.05
CA GLU A 303 -10.30 -21.14 9.44
C GLU A 303 -11.46 -21.35 10.42
N GLN A 304 -11.37 -22.37 11.29
CA GLN A 304 -12.36 -22.59 12.34
C GLN A 304 -12.38 -21.46 13.38
N GLN A 305 -11.21 -20.94 13.78
CA GLN A 305 -11.14 -19.79 14.70
C GLN A 305 -11.71 -18.54 14.04
N TRP A 306 -11.37 -18.29 12.78
CA TRP A 306 -11.87 -17.14 12.04
C TRP A 306 -13.39 -17.17 11.89
N GLN A 307 -13.97 -18.32 11.54
CA GLN A 307 -15.43 -18.46 11.44
C GLN A 307 -16.14 -18.18 12.78
N ARG A 308 -15.52 -18.54 13.91
CA ARG A 308 -16.05 -18.21 15.24
C ARG A 308 -16.01 -16.71 15.53
N ILE A 309 -14.95 -16.01 15.12
CA ILE A 309 -14.84 -14.56 15.25
C ILE A 309 -15.90 -13.87 14.40
N LEU A 310 -16.09 -14.31 13.14
CA LEU A 310 -17.15 -13.77 12.28
C LEU A 310 -18.54 -13.92 12.91
N THR A 311 -18.83 -15.11 13.45
CA THR A 311 -20.12 -15.38 14.13
C THR A 311 -20.31 -14.51 15.37
N LEU A 312 -19.26 -14.32 16.18
CA LEU A 312 -19.32 -13.45 17.36
C LEU A 312 -19.59 -11.98 16.97
N GLY A 313 -18.97 -11.49 15.90
CA GLY A 313 -19.22 -10.14 15.41
C GLY A 313 -20.68 -9.94 14.98
N ASP A 314 -21.28 -10.91 14.28
CA ASP A 314 -22.70 -10.88 13.91
C ASP A 314 -23.61 -10.88 15.17
N GLU A 315 -23.26 -11.65 16.21
CA GLU A 315 -23.99 -11.67 17.49
C GLU A 315 -23.91 -10.33 18.23
N VAL A 316 -22.74 -9.68 18.25
CA VAL A 316 -22.53 -8.35 18.85
C VAL A 316 -23.33 -7.29 18.10
N ASP A 317 -23.27 -7.28 16.77
CA ASP A 317 -24.07 -6.39 15.93
C ASP A 317 -25.58 -6.54 16.19
N GLN A 318 -26.05 -7.78 16.32
CA GLN A 318 -27.44 -8.04 16.64
C GLN A 318 -27.83 -7.44 18.00
N ALA A 319 -26.96 -7.56 19.01
CA ALA A 319 -27.18 -6.97 20.33
C ALA A 319 -27.17 -5.42 20.29
N LEU A 320 -26.23 -4.82 19.56
CA LEU A 320 -26.16 -3.36 19.37
C LEU A 320 -27.42 -2.82 18.69
N ASN A 321 -27.93 -3.53 17.69
CA ASN A 321 -29.17 -3.18 16.99
C ASN A 321 -30.41 -3.32 17.90
N GLN A 322 -30.50 -4.38 18.69
CA GLN A 322 -31.61 -4.58 19.65
C GLN A 322 -31.67 -3.48 20.71
N GLN A 323 -30.52 -2.91 21.08
CA GLN A 323 -30.41 -1.83 22.07
C GLN A 323 -30.42 -0.43 21.44
N ASP A 324 -30.67 -0.33 20.13
CA ASP A 324 -30.66 0.91 19.35
C ASP A 324 -29.40 1.74 19.62
N VAL A 325 -28.20 1.14 19.56
CA VAL A 325 -26.94 1.88 19.83
C VAL A 325 -26.58 2.79 18.66
N ARG A 326 -26.89 2.38 17.41
CA ARG A 326 -26.55 3.09 16.16
C ARG A 326 -25.05 3.34 15.96
N LEU A 327 -24.23 2.43 16.47
CA LEU A 327 -22.77 2.51 16.38
C LEU A 327 -22.32 2.31 14.92
N THR A 328 -21.44 3.18 14.47
CA THR A 328 -20.63 2.99 13.27
C THR A 328 -19.16 2.93 13.64
N MET A 329 -18.39 2.11 12.93
CA MET A 329 -16.96 1.92 13.14
C MET A 329 -16.18 2.27 11.87
N GLY A 330 -15.18 3.14 11.97
CA GLY A 330 -14.22 3.42 10.91
C GLY A 330 -12.80 3.31 11.44
N GLY A 331 -11.82 3.69 10.64
CA GLY A 331 -10.44 3.74 11.09
C GLY A 331 -9.54 4.57 10.20
N GLU A 332 -8.32 4.79 10.71
CA GLU A 332 -7.23 5.47 10.03
C GLU A 332 -6.03 4.51 9.87
N PRO A 333 -6.18 3.37 9.17
CA PRO A 333 -5.09 2.42 8.95
C PRO A 333 -3.92 3.07 8.19
N THR A 334 -2.72 2.67 8.59
CA THR A 334 -1.48 3.25 8.06
C THR A 334 -0.63 2.21 7.34
N PHE A 335 0.01 2.63 6.25
CA PHE A 335 0.73 1.76 5.33
C PHE A 335 2.11 2.32 4.98
N VAL A 336 3.03 1.42 4.64
CA VAL A 336 4.36 1.74 4.10
C VAL A 336 4.69 0.93 2.86
N SER A 337 5.67 1.37 2.08
CA SER A 337 6.10 0.62 0.89
C SER A 337 6.64 -0.76 1.27
N ILE A 338 6.23 -1.79 0.53
CA ILE A 338 6.83 -3.13 0.65
C ILE A 338 8.19 -3.24 -0.04
N ASP A 339 8.48 -2.31 -0.96
CA ASP A 339 9.71 -2.32 -1.77
C ASP A 339 10.87 -1.63 -1.07
N ASP A 340 10.54 -0.71 -0.17
CA ASP A 340 11.47 0.19 0.49
C ASP A 340 10.89 0.57 1.85
N MET A 341 11.34 -0.11 2.89
CA MET A 341 10.93 0.17 4.28
C MET A 341 11.94 1.05 5.03
N GLU A 342 13.10 1.34 4.43
CA GLU A 342 14.25 1.93 5.13
C GLU A 342 14.45 3.41 4.81
N SER A 343 13.96 3.89 3.67
CA SER A 343 14.17 5.29 3.31
C SER A 343 13.48 6.26 4.29
N PRO A 344 13.98 7.51 4.39
CA PRO A 344 13.45 8.50 5.34
C PRO A 344 11.95 8.74 5.20
N GLN A 345 11.37 8.73 3.99
CA GLN A 345 9.92 8.89 3.75
C GLN A 345 9.05 7.83 4.44
N TRP A 346 9.61 6.66 4.76
CA TRP A 346 8.92 5.57 5.44
C TRP A 346 9.36 5.40 6.90
N ASN A 347 10.24 6.24 7.41
CA ASN A 347 10.67 6.18 8.81
C ASN A 347 10.39 7.48 9.58
N THR A 348 10.66 8.64 8.98
CA THR A 348 10.64 9.93 9.68
C THR A 348 9.98 11.04 8.89
N GLU A 349 10.14 11.08 7.57
CA GLU A 349 9.65 12.16 6.73
C GLU A 349 8.18 11.96 6.36
N ALA A 350 7.44 13.06 6.33
CA ALA A 350 6.03 13.04 5.93
C ALA A 350 5.87 12.86 4.42
N LEU A 351 6.71 13.53 3.64
CA LEU A 351 6.70 13.48 2.18
C LEU A 351 7.91 12.68 1.66
N GLY A 352 7.88 12.32 0.39
CA GLY A 352 8.98 11.62 -0.27
C GLY A 352 8.70 11.42 -1.75
N GLU A 353 9.72 10.98 -2.47
CA GLU A 353 9.68 10.85 -3.94
C GLU A 353 8.59 9.88 -4.41
N HIS A 354 8.43 8.73 -3.74
CA HIS A 354 7.53 7.67 -4.18
C HIS A 354 6.24 7.57 -3.36
N LYS A 355 6.15 8.28 -2.23
CA LYS A 355 4.98 8.22 -1.35
C LYS A 355 3.70 8.66 -2.06
N ARG A 356 3.76 9.74 -2.86
CA ARG A 356 2.60 10.23 -3.62
C ARG A 356 2.19 9.24 -4.72
N GLU A 357 3.14 8.70 -5.47
CA GLU A 357 2.90 7.70 -6.51
C GLU A 357 2.17 6.47 -5.94
N ARG A 358 2.65 5.93 -4.81
CA ARG A 358 2.02 4.78 -4.13
C ARG A 358 0.62 5.12 -3.61
N ALA A 359 0.41 6.34 -3.11
CA ALA A 359 -0.91 6.81 -2.68
C ALA A 359 -1.90 6.96 -3.85
N GLU A 360 -1.46 7.48 -5.01
CA GLU A 360 -2.28 7.60 -6.22
C GLU A 360 -2.62 6.23 -6.82
N ALA A 361 -1.68 5.28 -6.76
CA ALA A 361 -1.95 3.88 -7.11
C ALA A 361 -3.03 3.30 -6.20
N LEU A 362 -2.89 3.41 -4.87
CA LEU A 362 -3.90 2.93 -3.94
C LEU A 362 -5.26 3.60 -4.13
N LEU A 363 -5.29 4.93 -4.32
CA LEU A 363 -6.49 5.71 -4.59
C LEU A 363 -7.27 5.13 -5.77
N SER A 364 -6.59 4.89 -6.89
CA SER A 364 -7.22 4.37 -8.12
C SER A 364 -7.82 2.98 -7.91
N ARG A 365 -7.14 2.13 -7.13
CA ARG A 365 -7.62 0.77 -6.81
C ARG A 365 -8.83 0.79 -5.88
N LEU A 366 -8.78 1.60 -4.82
CA LEU A 366 -9.90 1.76 -3.88
C LEU A 366 -11.11 2.43 -4.57
N GLN A 367 -10.88 3.40 -5.44
CA GLN A 367 -11.93 4.04 -6.23
C GLN A 367 -12.66 3.02 -7.10
N ALA A 368 -11.92 2.16 -7.82
CA ALA A 368 -12.50 1.10 -8.64
C ALA A 368 -13.25 0.05 -7.81
N ALA A 369 -12.78 -0.22 -6.59
CA ALA A 369 -13.39 -1.21 -5.70
C ALA A 369 -14.68 -0.72 -5.03
N TYR A 370 -14.73 0.54 -4.58
CA TYR A 370 -15.82 1.06 -3.76
C TYR A 370 -16.75 2.05 -4.44
N ALA A 371 -16.22 2.85 -5.37
CA ALA A 371 -16.86 4.10 -5.76
C ALA A 371 -16.84 4.34 -7.27
N PRO A 372 -17.38 3.42 -8.10
CA PRO A 372 -17.54 3.69 -9.53
C PRO A 372 -18.43 4.93 -9.74
N GLY A 373 -17.99 5.86 -10.59
CA GLY A 373 -18.69 7.14 -10.81
C GLY A 373 -18.44 8.22 -9.75
N SER A 374 -17.44 8.02 -8.89
CA SER A 374 -16.91 9.03 -7.96
C SER A 374 -16.20 10.19 -8.66
N VAL A 375 -15.98 11.27 -7.93
CA VAL A 375 -14.97 12.28 -8.29
C VAL A 375 -13.73 12.12 -7.41
N ILE A 376 -12.55 12.26 -8.01
CA ILE A 376 -11.28 12.37 -7.30
C ILE A 376 -10.92 13.84 -7.19
N GLN A 377 -10.58 14.29 -5.98
CA GLN A 377 -10.20 15.67 -5.71
C GLN A 377 -8.88 15.75 -4.95
N GLN A 378 -7.96 16.58 -5.44
CA GLN A 378 -6.71 16.91 -4.73
C GLN A 378 -6.95 18.06 -3.74
N GLN A 379 -6.59 17.84 -2.49
CA GLN A 379 -6.86 18.76 -1.39
C GLN A 379 -5.58 19.12 -0.66
N GLN A 380 -5.66 20.20 0.11
CA GLN A 380 -4.63 20.58 1.06
C GLN A 380 -4.74 19.67 2.29
N GLY A 381 -3.66 18.94 2.58
CA GLY A 381 -3.51 18.13 3.79
C GLY A 381 -3.08 18.96 5.01
N LYS A 382 -2.71 18.27 6.09
CA LYS A 382 -2.23 18.90 7.33
C LYS A 382 -0.96 19.73 7.06
N TRP A 383 -0.81 20.85 7.78
CA TRP A 383 0.37 21.71 7.72
C TRP A 383 0.91 21.94 9.13
N TYR A 384 2.14 21.49 9.36
CA TYR A 384 2.76 21.58 10.69
C TYR A 384 3.77 22.73 10.77
N PRO A 385 3.98 23.33 11.97
CA PRO A 385 4.98 24.38 12.16
C PRO A 385 6.38 23.92 11.73
N GLY A 386 7.02 24.70 10.87
CA GLY A 386 8.35 24.41 10.33
C GLY A 386 8.36 23.73 8.95
N GLU A 387 7.22 23.25 8.46
CA GLU A 387 7.10 22.76 7.08
C GLU A 387 6.91 23.93 6.10
N PRO A 388 7.63 23.96 4.95
CA PRO A 388 7.55 25.07 4.01
C PRO A 388 6.21 25.15 3.26
N LEU A 389 5.55 24.00 3.08
CA LEU A 389 4.29 23.86 2.35
C LEU A 389 3.36 22.90 3.10
N PRO A 390 2.03 23.06 2.95
CA PRO A 390 1.08 22.06 3.40
C PRO A 390 1.30 20.74 2.65
N ARG A 391 0.96 19.63 3.30
CA ARG A 391 0.99 18.31 2.69
C ARG A 391 -0.13 18.16 1.66
N TRP A 392 -0.05 17.16 0.79
CA TRP A 392 -1.14 16.81 -0.12
C TRP A 392 -2.17 15.92 0.57
N ALA A 393 -3.40 15.90 0.06
CA ALA A 393 -4.40 14.92 0.44
C ALA A 393 -5.22 14.50 -0.79
N LEU A 394 -5.45 13.20 -0.95
CA LEU A 394 -6.18 12.65 -2.09
C LEU A 394 -7.53 12.14 -1.60
N ALA A 395 -8.61 12.75 -2.05
CA ALA A 395 -9.96 12.40 -1.61
C ALA A 395 -10.78 11.84 -2.77
N CYS A 396 -11.61 10.85 -2.46
CA CYS A 396 -12.58 10.27 -3.37
C CYS A 396 -13.98 10.47 -2.77
N TYR A 397 -14.93 10.97 -3.55
CA TYR A 397 -16.31 11.22 -3.13
C TYR A 397 -17.32 10.51 -4.03
N TRP A 398 -18.38 9.94 -3.45
CA TRP A 398 -19.49 9.35 -4.22
C TRP A 398 -20.83 9.48 -3.46
N ARG A 399 -21.95 9.37 -4.19
CA ARG A 399 -23.29 9.44 -3.59
C ARG A 399 -23.73 8.06 -3.10
N LYS A 400 -24.37 8.03 -1.93
CA LYS A 400 -24.96 6.79 -1.37
C LYS A 400 -26.13 6.24 -2.18
N ASP A 401 -26.79 7.08 -2.97
CA ASP A 401 -27.90 6.68 -3.84
C ASP A 401 -27.45 6.01 -5.16
N GLY A 402 -26.14 5.85 -5.37
CA GLY A 402 -25.57 5.20 -6.55
C GLY A 402 -25.59 6.05 -7.81
N VAL A 403 -26.08 7.30 -7.76
CA VAL A 403 -26.01 8.22 -8.90
C VAL A 403 -24.57 8.74 -9.01
N PRO A 404 -23.94 8.67 -10.20
CA PRO A 404 -22.55 9.10 -10.37
C PRO A 404 -22.40 10.61 -10.13
N LEU A 405 -21.37 11.00 -9.38
CA LEU A 405 -20.92 12.40 -9.29
C LEU A 405 -20.27 12.84 -10.59
N TRP A 406 -19.49 11.93 -11.19
CA TRP A 406 -18.80 12.11 -12.45
C TRP A 406 -19.15 10.95 -13.37
N ARG A 407 -19.79 11.24 -14.51
CA ARG A 407 -20.37 10.21 -15.39
C ARG A 407 -19.33 9.54 -16.28
N ASP A 408 -18.36 10.30 -16.78
CA ASP A 408 -17.36 9.81 -17.73
C ASP A 408 -15.92 10.04 -17.21
N PRO A 409 -15.27 9.01 -16.65
CA PRO A 409 -13.98 9.14 -15.98
C PRO A 409 -12.84 9.57 -16.92
N SER A 410 -13.00 9.46 -18.24
CA SER A 410 -11.98 9.90 -19.21
C SER A 410 -11.71 11.41 -19.13
N TRP A 411 -12.65 12.19 -18.58
CA TRP A 411 -12.50 13.63 -18.40
C TRP A 411 -11.84 14.03 -17.08
N LEU A 412 -11.44 13.07 -16.24
CA LEU A 412 -10.60 13.30 -15.06
C LEU A 412 -9.15 13.00 -15.42
N ALA A 413 -8.29 14.01 -15.39
CA ALA A 413 -6.88 13.87 -15.78
C ALA A 413 -6.05 12.93 -14.88
N CYS A 414 -6.55 12.58 -13.70
CA CYS A 414 -5.93 11.60 -12.80
C CYS A 414 -6.29 10.14 -13.13
N MET A 415 -7.29 9.90 -13.98
CA MET A 415 -7.76 8.56 -14.29
C MET A 415 -6.99 7.94 -15.45
N GLU A 416 -6.81 6.63 -15.40
CA GLU A 416 -6.22 5.87 -16.50
C GLU A 416 -7.12 5.93 -17.75
N GLY A 417 -6.53 6.19 -18.92
CA GLY A 417 -7.25 6.35 -20.17
C GLY A 417 -7.78 7.76 -20.46
N ALA A 418 -7.47 8.76 -19.61
CA ALA A 418 -7.73 10.15 -19.93
C ALA A 418 -6.93 10.58 -21.18
N PRO A 419 -7.55 11.31 -22.14
CA PRO A 419 -6.86 11.87 -23.30
C PRO A 419 -5.62 12.69 -22.93
N ASP A 420 -4.51 12.45 -23.62
CA ASP A 420 -3.28 13.22 -23.46
C ASP A 420 -3.40 14.55 -24.22
N VAL A 421 -4.02 15.54 -23.57
CA VAL A 421 -4.25 16.88 -24.11
C VAL A 421 -3.47 17.88 -23.28
N VAL A 422 -2.48 18.53 -23.90
CA VAL A 422 -1.71 19.60 -23.26
C VAL A 422 -2.61 20.84 -23.11
N ALA A 423 -2.96 21.17 -21.86
CA ALA A 423 -3.68 22.37 -21.52
C ALA A 423 -2.74 23.56 -21.38
N ASP A 424 -2.92 24.56 -22.23
CA ASP A 424 -2.23 25.85 -22.22
C ASP A 424 -3.20 27.00 -21.83
N ASP A 425 -2.71 28.24 -21.86
CA ASP A 425 -3.54 29.43 -21.60
C ASP A 425 -4.73 29.54 -22.57
N THR A 426 -4.56 29.15 -23.84
CA THR A 426 -5.63 29.14 -24.84
C THR A 426 -6.75 28.19 -24.45
N MET A 427 -6.41 26.98 -23.99
CA MET A 427 -7.38 26.01 -23.49
C MET A 427 -8.08 26.52 -22.23
N ALA A 428 -7.33 27.13 -21.30
CA ALA A 428 -7.91 27.74 -20.10
C ALA A 428 -8.96 28.81 -20.45
N GLN A 429 -8.67 29.73 -21.39
CA GLN A 429 -9.63 30.75 -21.85
C GLN A 429 -10.89 30.15 -22.50
N ARG A 430 -10.73 29.08 -23.31
CA ARG A 430 -11.88 28.37 -23.90
C ARG A 430 -12.73 27.71 -22.82
N PHE A 431 -12.09 27.15 -21.80
CA PHE A 431 -12.76 26.52 -20.66
C PHE A 431 -13.52 27.53 -19.80
N THR A 432 -12.91 28.67 -19.48
CA THR A 432 -13.56 29.74 -18.69
C THR A 432 -14.77 30.31 -19.43
N GLN A 433 -14.69 30.48 -20.76
CA GLN A 433 -15.83 30.87 -21.58
C GLN A 433 -16.96 29.84 -21.52
N ALA A 434 -16.66 28.57 -21.79
CA ALA A 434 -17.66 27.50 -21.78
C ALA A 434 -18.33 27.32 -20.40
N LEU A 435 -17.55 27.52 -19.32
CA LEU A 435 -18.05 27.45 -17.95
C LEU A 435 -18.91 28.67 -17.60
N SER A 436 -18.51 29.88 -18.00
CA SER A 436 -19.31 31.10 -17.82
C SER A 436 -20.71 30.99 -18.43
N GLU A 437 -20.80 30.47 -19.64
CA GLU A 437 -22.07 30.26 -20.34
C GLU A 437 -23.00 29.36 -19.51
N ARG A 438 -22.48 28.22 -19.04
CA ARG A 438 -23.25 27.25 -18.24
C ARG A 438 -23.65 27.75 -16.87
N LEU A 439 -22.78 28.48 -16.19
CA LEU A 439 -23.08 29.06 -14.87
C LEU A 439 -24.00 30.30 -14.98
N GLY A 440 -24.17 30.86 -16.18
CA GLY A 440 -24.97 32.07 -16.40
C GLY A 440 -24.31 33.33 -15.85
N VAL A 441 -22.97 33.36 -15.80
CA VAL A 441 -22.16 34.48 -15.32
C VAL A 441 -21.42 35.15 -16.48
N ALA A 442 -21.21 36.47 -16.41
CA ALA A 442 -20.53 37.17 -17.49
C ALA A 442 -19.05 36.80 -17.57
N HIS A 443 -18.56 36.50 -18.77
CA HIS A 443 -17.13 36.18 -19.00
C HIS A 443 -16.20 37.31 -18.53
N ARG A 444 -16.65 38.57 -18.52
CA ARG A 444 -15.89 39.74 -18.04
C ARG A 444 -15.55 39.71 -16.54
N CYS A 445 -16.13 38.78 -15.77
CA CYS A 445 -15.89 38.60 -14.34
C CYS A 445 -14.68 37.70 -14.05
N TRP A 446 -14.15 36.98 -15.04
CA TRP A 446 -12.86 36.30 -14.90
C TRP A 446 -11.72 37.31 -14.80
N ILE A 447 -10.84 37.10 -13.83
CA ILE A 447 -9.71 37.96 -13.52
C ILE A 447 -8.43 37.17 -13.81
N PRO A 448 -7.60 37.58 -14.79
CA PRO A 448 -6.31 36.95 -15.02
C PRO A 448 -5.37 37.22 -13.84
N ALA A 449 -4.68 36.18 -13.39
CA ALA A 449 -3.76 36.22 -12.27
C ALA A 449 -2.30 36.02 -12.72
N TYR A 450 -1.39 36.68 -12.03
CA TYR A 450 0.04 36.75 -12.36
C TYR A 450 0.91 36.48 -11.13
N GLU A 451 2.14 36.03 -11.36
CA GLU A 451 3.17 36.01 -10.31
C GLU A 451 3.62 37.44 -9.96
N ASP A 452 3.90 37.72 -8.68
CA ASP A 452 4.43 39.03 -8.27
C ASP A 452 5.93 39.14 -8.59
N ALA A 453 6.25 39.59 -9.81
CA ALA A 453 7.62 39.82 -10.28
C ALA A 453 8.45 40.70 -9.33
N TYR A 454 7.84 41.73 -8.72
CA TYR A 454 8.54 42.64 -7.83
C TYR A 454 8.98 41.96 -6.54
N TYR A 455 8.15 41.07 -5.99
CA TYR A 455 8.50 40.28 -4.82
C TYR A 455 9.74 39.41 -5.09
N TYR A 456 9.80 38.73 -6.24
CA TYR A 456 10.92 37.85 -6.58
C TYR A 456 12.21 38.62 -6.84
N LEU A 457 12.14 39.76 -7.54
CA LEU A 457 13.30 40.63 -7.76
C LEU A 457 13.84 41.21 -6.45
N TRP A 458 12.95 41.62 -5.54
CA TRP A 458 13.36 42.07 -4.21
C TRP A 458 14.02 40.93 -3.42
N LYS A 459 13.44 39.72 -3.45
CA LYS A 459 13.97 38.54 -2.76
C LYS A 459 15.36 38.15 -3.29
N GLU A 460 15.56 38.16 -4.61
CA GLU A 460 16.87 37.93 -5.24
C GLU A 460 17.93 38.92 -4.70
N GLN A 461 17.59 40.21 -4.58
CA GLN A 461 18.50 41.24 -4.08
C GLN A 461 18.82 41.12 -2.58
N THR A 462 18.01 40.38 -1.82
CA THR A 462 18.27 40.09 -0.40
C THR A 462 19.16 38.87 -0.19
N LEU A 463 19.51 38.13 -1.24
CA LEU A 463 20.41 36.98 -1.15
C LEU A 463 21.87 37.44 -0.88
N PRO A 464 22.67 36.65 -0.12
CA PRO A 464 24.09 36.96 0.10
C PRO A 464 24.89 37.05 -1.22
N VAL A 465 25.86 37.96 -1.27
CA VAL A 465 26.68 38.28 -2.46
C VAL A 465 27.42 37.07 -3.06
N ASN A 466 27.65 36.03 -2.26
CA ASN A 466 28.32 34.79 -2.66
C ASN A 466 27.36 33.69 -3.16
N VAL A 467 26.07 33.97 -3.31
CA VAL A 467 25.06 33.04 -3.81
C VAL A 467 24.65 33.46 -5.22
N ASP A 468 25.05 32.68 -6.22
CA ASP A 468 24.55 32.81 -7.60
C ASP A 468 23.34 31.87 -7.76
N PRO A 469 22.10 32.40 -7.84
CA PRO A 469 20.89 31.60 -7.96
C PRO A 469 20.82 30.79 -9.27
N ARG A 470 21.69 31.06 -10.25
CA ARG A 470 21.72 30.36 -11.55
C ARG A 470 22.79 29.25 -11.66
N LYS A 471 23.69 29.10 -10.68
CA LYS A 471 24.87 28.20 -10.79
C LYS A 471 25.10 27.24 -9.63
N THR A 472 24.24 27.20 -8.62
CA THR A 472 24.48 26.41 -7.40
C THR A 472 23.68 25.10 -7.40
N ASP A 473 24.34 23.99 -7.04
CA ASP A 473 23.78 22.63 -7.01
C ASP A 473 22.52 22.52 -6.14
N LEU A 474 21.55 21.75 -6.65
CA LEU A 474 20.10 21.79 -6.38
C LEU A 474 19.66 21.14 -5.06
N LYS A 475 20.59 20.80 -4.16
CA LYS A 475 20.29 19.93 -3.00
C LYS A 475 19.81 20.63 -1.74
N ASP A 476 19.87 21.95 -1.65
CA ASP A 476 19.37 22.65 -0.45
C ASP A 476 18.68 23.98 -0.80
N ASP A 477 17.45 24.12 -0.28
CA ASP A 477 16.51 25.26 -0.36
C ASP A 477 15.51 25.25 -1.57
N ALA A 478 14.28 24.78 -1.32
CA ALA A 478 13.18 24.69 -2.30
C ALA A 478 12.82 26.06 -2.93
N GLU A 479 12.93 27.13 -2.15
CA GLU A 479 12.70 28.51 -2.60
C GLU A 479 13.70 28.97 -3.68
N ARG A 480 14.91 28.41 -3.70
CA ARG A 480 15.93 28.74 -4.71
C ARG A 480 15.67 28.08 -6.04
N ARG A 481 15.28 26.80 -6.04
CA ARG A 481 14.82 26.08 -7.24
C ARG A 481 13.62 26.77 -7.89
N ARG A 482 12.73 27.30 -7.05
CA ARG A 482 11.58 28.10 -7.48
C ARG A 482 12.00 29.41 -8.12
N LEU A 483 12.88 30.18 -7.48
CA LEU A 483 13.38 31.45 -8.03
C LEU A 483 14.07 31.23 -9.39
N ALA A 484 14.87 30.18 -9.53
CA ALA A 484 15.49 29.82 -10.81
C ALA A 484 14.44 29.54 -11.92
N ARG A 485 13.43 28.71 -11.65
CA ARG A 485 12.32 28.44 -12.59
C ARG A 485 11.53 29.69 -12.96
N LEU A 486 11.22 30.54 -11.99
CA LEU A 486 10.47 31.78 -12.20
C LEU A 486 11.25 32.82 -13.01
N LEU A 487 12.58 32.85 -12.87
CA LEU A 487 13.46 33.73 -13.66
C LEU A 487 13.65 33.24 -15.11
N GLU A 488 13.41 31.95 -15.38
CA GLU A 488 13.39 31.36 -16.73
C GLU A 488 12.04 31.56 -17.44
N GLN A 489 10.96 31.80 -16.69
CA GLN A 489 9.61 32.03 -17.21
C GLN A 489 9.33 33.51 -17.49
N ASP A 490 8.40 33.78 -18.41
CA ASP A 490 7.91 35.13 -18.66
C ASP A 490 6.98 35.55 -17.50
N LEU A 491 7.47 36.43 -16.62
CA LEU A 491 6.73 36.96 -15.47
C LEU A 491 5.50 37.82 -15.88
N SER A 492 5.33 38.13 -17.16
CA SER A 492 4.13 38.78 -17.71
C SER A 492 3.07 37.78 -18.20
N ALA A 493 3.36 36.48 -18.19
CA ALA A 493 2.42 35.44 -18.57
C ALA A 493 1.32 35.27 -17.51
N VAL A 494 0.12 34.96 -17.98
CA VAL A 494 -1.02 34.62 -17.13
C VAL A 494 -0.79 33.24 -16.53
N VAL A 495 -0.87 33.14 -15.20
CA VAL A 495 -0.77 31.86 -14.46
C VAL A 495 -2.09 31.10 -14.55
N GLY A 496 -3.21 31.82 -14.48
CA GLY A 496 -4.55 31.27 -14.53
C GLY A 496 -5.62 32.35 -14.34
N TYR A 497 -6.87 31.93 -14.22
CA TYR A 497 -8.03 32.80 -14.15
C TYR A 497 -8.81 32.56 -12.86
N ALA A 498 -9.14 33.63 -12.13
CA ALA A 498 -9.99 33.60 -10.94
C ALA A 498 -11.39 34.12 -11.28
N LEU A 499 -12.42 33.40 -10.85
CA LEU A 499 -13.82 33.80 -10.93
C LEU A 499 -14.37 33.94 -9.51
N PRO A 500 -14.56 35.17 -9.00
CA PRO A 500 -15.29 35.38 -7.77
C PRO A 500 -16.70 34.80 -7.93
N LEU A 501 -17.03 33.78 -7.15
CA LEU A 501 -18.20 32.93 -7.40
C LEU A 501 -18.87 32.55 -6.09
N ARG A 502 -20.19 32.77 -6.02
CA ARG A 502 -21.06 32.25 -4.96
C ARG A 502 -22.41 31.85 -5.53
N HIS A 503 -23.14 31.03 -4.78
CA HIS A 503 -24.56 30.82 -5.06
C HIS A 503 -25.37 32.02 -4.54
N SER A 504 -26.41 32.44 -5.28
CA SER A 504 -27.29 33.56 -4.90
C SER A 504 -28.01 33.28 -3.58
N ILE A 505 -28.08 34.30 -2.73
CA ILE A 505 -28.80 34.27 -1.45
C ILE A 505 -30.30 34.55 -1.68
N ALA A 506 -30.64 35.30 -2.74
CA ALA A 506 -32.01 35.70 -3.07
C ALA A 506 -32.74 34.72 -4.00
N GLN A 507 -32.02 33.99 -4.86
CA GLN A 507 -32.59 33.05 -5.83
C GLN A 507 -31.91 31.68 -5.70
N SER A 508 -32.65 30.65 -5.28
CA SER A 508 -32.12 29.33 -4.91
C SER A 508 -31.54 28.47 -6.05
N HIS A 509 -31.42 28.99 -7.28
CA HIS A 509 -30.93 28.26 -8.46
C HIS A 509 -29.98 29.06 -9.37
N ARG A 510 -29.29 30.08 -8.84
CA ARG A 510 -28.48 31.00 -9.66
C ARG A 510 -27.10 31.25 -9.07
N TRP A 511 -26.08 31.18 -9.93
CA TRP A 511 -24.73 31.62 -9.61
C TRP A 511 -24.58 33.13 -9.75
N GLU A 512 -23.89 33.74 -8.79
CA GLU A 512 -23.52 35.15 -8.79
C GLU A 512 -22.00 35.30 -8.87
N SER A 513 -21.57 36.28 -9.65
CA SER A 513 -20.17 36.66 -9.77
C SER A 513 -20.05 38.19 -9.75
N GLY A 514 -18.88 38.70 -9.36
CA GLY A 514 -18.60 40.12 -9.26
C GLY A 514 -17.12 40.41 -9.49
N ARG A 515 -16.77 41.66 -9.76
CA ARG A 515 -15.37 42.07 -9.92
C ARG A 515 -14.73 42.40 -8.59
N TRP A 516 -13.49 41.94 -8.38
CA TRP A 516 -12.70 42.39 -7.24
C TRP A 516 -12.12 43.79 -7.48
N PRO A 517 -12.23 44.69 -6.50
CA PRO A 517 -11.55 45.98 -6.55
C PRO A 517 -10.06 45.77 -6.24
N LEU A 518 -9.25 45.67 -7.28
CA LEU A 518 -7.80 45.48 -7.14
C LEU A 518 -7.09 46.83 -6.97
N LYS A 519 -6.13 46.90 -6.06
CA LYS A 519 -5.29 48.12 -5.86
C LYS A 519 -4.27 48.32 -6.98
N ARG A 520 -3.83 47.21 -7.58
CA ARG A 520 -2.97 47.16 -8.77
C ARG A 520 -3.88 46.77 -9.95
N ASP A 521 -3.57 47.19 -11.16
CA ASP A 521 -4.39 46.90 -12.35
C ASP A 521 -4.55 45.38 -12.62
N HIS A 522 -3.69 44.54 -12.03
CA HIS A 522 -3.69 43.09 -12.16
C HIS A 522 -3.81 42.37 -10.81
N LEU A 523 -4.33 41.14 -10.84
CA LEU A 523 -4.37 40.23 -9.70
C LEU A 523 -3.01 39.53 -9.55
N PHE A 524 -2.29 39.86 -8.50
CA PHE A 524 -1.02 39.21 -8.18
C PHE A 524 -1.22 38.16 -7.09
N LEU A 525 -0.70 36.95 -7.34
CA LEU A 525 -0.80 35.83 -6.41
C LEU A 525 0.18 35.99 -5.25
N VAL A 526 -0.21 35.50 -4.08
CA VAL A 526 0.69 35.35 -2.93
C VAL A 526 1.80 34.38 -3.33
N PRO A 527 3.09 34.73 -3.15
CA PRO A 527 4.20 33.85 -3.52
C PRO A 527 4.11 32.49 -2.82
N GLY A 528 4.28 31.41 -3.58
CA GLY A 528 4.35 30.03 -3.09
C GLY A 528 4.12 28.99 -4.19
N ASP A 529 4.30 27.71 -3.89
CA ASP A 529 4.12 26.59 -4.84
C ASP A 529 2.75 25.90 -4.73
N SER A 530 1.87 26.40 -3.86
CA SER A 530 0.50 25.91 -3.75
C SER A 530 -0.34 26.29 -4.98
N PRO A 531 -1.42 25.54 -5.28
CA PRO A 531 -2.44 25.93 -6.25
C PRO A 531 -2.84 27.39 -6.21
N MET A 532 -3.11 28.00 -7.37
CA MET A 532 -3.50 29.41 -7.49
C MET A 532 -4.63 29.79 -6.52
N GLY A 533 -5.63 28.92 -6.32
CA GLY A 533 -6.75 29.16 -5.41
C GLY A 533 -6.37 29.35 -3.94
N LEU A 534 -5.29 28.75 -3.47
CA LEU A 534 -4.75 28.95 -2.11
C LEU A 534 -3.86 30.19 -2.01
N ARG A 535 -3.47 30.77 -3.14
CA ARG A 535 -2.58 31.94 -3.25
C ARG A 535 -3.32 33.23 -3.58
N LEU A 536 -4.65 33.23 -3.51
CA LEU A 536 -5.46 34.43 -3.76
C LEU A 536 -5.29 35.44 -2.60
N PRO A 537 -5.05 36.73 -2.88
CA PRO A 537 -4.86 37.76 -1.85
C PRO A 537 -6.19 38.23 -1.26
N LEU A 538 -6.99 37.30 -0.71
CA LEU A 538 -8.34 37.58 -0.20
C LEU A 538 -8.36 38.62 0.92
N SER A 539 -7.30 38.71 1.73
CA SER A 539 -7.16 39.71 2.79
C SER A 539 -6.97 41.14 2.29
N ALA A 540 -6.68 41.33 1.00
CA ALA A 540 -6.56 42.64 0.37
C ALA A 540 -7.92 43.19 -0.12
N LEU A 541 -8.96 42.35 -0.15
CA LEU A 541 -10.31 42.72 -0.54
C LEU A 541 -11.00 43.53 0.58
N PRO A 542 -11.90 44.47 0.24
CA PRO A 542 -12.69 45.17 1.24
C PRO A 542 -13.58 44.20 2.03
N TRP A 543 -13.72 44.48 3.32
CA TRP A 543 -14.47 43.65 4.25
C TRP A 543 -15.92 43.43 3.81
N ALA A 544 -16.39 42.19 3.87
CA ALA A 544 -17.79 41.83 3.68
C ALA A 544 -18.46 41.58 5.04
N ASP A 545 -19.72 42.00 5.17
CA ASP A 545 -20.53 41.77 6.36
C ASP A 545 -20.77 40.26 6.57
N PRO A 546 -20.61 39.71 7.79
CA PRO A 546 -20.95 38.33 8.11
C PRO A 546 -22.36 37.91 7.70
N GLU A 547 -23.32 38.85 7.72
CA GLU A 547 -24.70 38.59 7.27
C GLU A 547 -24.80 38.35 5.75
N ASP A 548 -23.78 38.76 4.99
CA ASP A 548 -23.71 38.65 3.53
C ASP A 548 -22.97 37.40 3.06
N GLN A 549 -22.49 36.59 4.01
CA GLN A 549 -21.84 35.32 3.74
C GLN A 549 -22.85 34.18 3.88
N PRO A 550 -22.85 33.21 2.94
CA PRO A 550 -23.70 32.03 3.09
C PRO A 550 -23.28 31.30 4.36
N GLN A 551 -24.25 31.04 5.25
CA GLN A 551 -24.02 30.29 6.47
C GLN A 551 -23.96 28.79 6.16
N PRO A 552 -23.05 28.03 6.78
CA PRO A 552 -23.06 26.58 6.67
C PRO A 552 -24.38 26.03 7.22
N GLN A 553 -24.94 25.04 6.54
CA GLN A 553 -26.14 24.38 7.05
C GLN A 553 -25.76 23.48 8.22
N SER A 554 -26.59 23.48 9.27
CA SER A 554 -26.39 22.63 10.44
C SER A 554 -26.28 21.14 10.05
N LEU A 555 -25.34 20.44 10.67
CA LEU A 555 -25.21 18.98 10.56
C LEU A 555 -26.40 18.24 11.18
N PHE A 556 -27.16 18.92 12.04
CA PHE A 556 -28.34 18.43 12.76
C PHE A 556 -29.66 18.64 11.98
N ALA A 557 -29.61 19.30 10.81
CA ALA A 557 -30.81 19.60 10.02
C ALA A 557 -31.20 18.42 9.10
N PRO A 558 -32.50 18.08 8.99
CA PRO A 558 -32.96 17.01 8.11
C PRO A 558 -32.71 17.37 6.63
N ARG A 559 -32.34 16.38 5.82
CA ARG A 559 -31.96 16.57 4.41
C ARG A 559 -32.96 15.89 3.46
N PRO A 560 -33.50 16.59 2.45
CA PRO A 560 -34.29 15.95 1.41
C PRO A 560 -33.39 15.09 0.49
N ALA A 561 -34.01 14.19 -0.27
CA ALA A 561 -33.31 13.44 -1.30
C ALA A 561 -32.72 14.37 -2.38
N LEU A 562 -31.56 14.00 -2.92
CA LEU A 562 -30.90 14.74 -3.99
C LEU A 562 -31.67 14.55 -5.31
N GLY A 563 -31.85 15.64 -6.06
CA GLY A 563 -32.44 15.61 -7.40
C GLY A 563 -31.50 15.11 -8.49
N ASP A 564 -32.00 15.07 -9.73
CA ASP A 564 -31.19 14.83 -10.94
C ASP A 564 -30.48 16.12 -11.38
N ILE A 565 -29.39 16.43 -10.66
CA ILE A 565 -28.56 17.63 -10.91
C ILE A 565 -27.99 17.63 -12.34
N HIS A 566 -27.57 16.46 -12.84
CA HIS A 566 -27.03 16.35 -14.18
C HIS A 566 -28.08 16.62 -15.26
N GLY A 567 -29.32 16.14 -15.05
CA GLY A 567 -30.46 16.46 -15.91
C GLY A 567 -30.82 17.94 -15.88
N GLU A 568 -30.74 18.57 -14.70
CA GLU A 568 -30.96 20.01 -14.53
C GLU A 568 -29.92 20.86 -15.28
N VAL A 569 -28.62 20.53 -15.15
CA VAL A 569 -27.54 21.18 -15.90
C VAL A 569 -27.72 20.97 -17.40
N ALA A 570 -28.06 19.77 -17.85
CA ALA A 570 -28.32 19.49 -19.26
C ALA A 570 -29.52 20.30 -19.80
N ARG A 571 -30.59 20.45 -19.01
CA ARG A 571 -31.76 21.27 -19.36
C ARG A 571 -31.38 22.75 -19.47
N ARG A 572 -30.65 23.29 -18.48
CA ARG A 572 -30.16 24.68 -18.47
C ARG A 572 -29.34 24.99 -19.73
N ASN A 573 -28.43 24.08 -20.09
CA ASN A 573 -27.61 24.21 -21.30
C ASN A 573 -28.46 24.16 -22.58
N ALA A 574 -29.43 23.25 -22.67
CA ALA A 574 -30.30 23.13 -23.83
C ALA A 574 -31.20 24.37 -24.03
N GLU A 575 -31.70 24.96 -22.95
CA GLU A 575 -32.49 26.19 -22.98
C GLU A 575 -31.64 27.37 -23.46
N GLN A 576 -30.43 27.55 -22.93
CA GLN A 576 -29.49 28.59 -23.39
C GLN A 576 -29.08 28.42 -24.87
N HIS A 577 -28.85 27.19 -25.33
CA HIS A 577 -28.57 26.94 -26.76
C HIS A 577 -29.77 27.27 -27.65
N ARG A 578 -31.02 27.05 -27.19
CA ARG A 578 -32.23 27.46 -27.95
C ARG A 578 -32.35 28.97 -28.05
N PHE A 579 -32.03 29.73 -27.00
CA PHE A 579 -32.04 31.20 -27.04
C PHE A 579 -30.97 31.76 -27.99
N THR A 580 -29.72 31.28 -27.88
CA THR A 580 -28.61 31.75 -28.74
C THR A 580 -28.78 31.36 -30.22
N SER A 581 -29.41 30.22 -30.51
CA SER A 581 -29.74 29.83 -31.89
C SER A 581 -30.95 30.57 -32.47
N ALA A 582 -31.97 30.88 -31.65
CA ALA A 582 -33.09 31.73 -32.06
C ALA A 582 -32.66 33.18 -32.36
N GLU A 583 -31.69 33.73 -31.61
CA GLU A 583 -31.10 35.04 -31.89
C GLU A 583 -30.22 35.05 -33.15
N ARG A 584 -29.53 33.95 -33.48
CA ARG A 584 -28.72 33.83 -34.72
C ARG A 584 -29.55 33.61 -35.99
N LEU A 585 -30.76 33.06 -35.91
CA LEU A 585 -31.59 32.74 -37.08
C LEU A 585 -32.59 33.81 -37.52
N GLY A 586 -32.70 34.95 -36.82
CA GLY A 586 -33.45 36.12 -37.31
C GLY A 586 -34.89 35.84 -37.77
N GLN A 587 -35.57 34.84 -37.20
CA GLN A 587 -36.95 34.50 -37.55
C GLN A 587 -37.85 34.62 -36.30
N SER A 588 -38.35 35.82 -36.06
CA SER A 588 -39.63 35.99 -35.39
C SER A 588 -40.66 36.44 -36.41
N THR A 589 -41.49 35.50 -36.87
CA THR A 589 -42.78 35.81 -37.51
C THR A 589 -43.80 34.78 -37.05
N HIS A 590 -44.52 35.09 -35.97
CA HIS A 590 -46.00 35.10 -35.92
C HIS A 590 -46.51 35.37 -34.48
N PRO A 591 -47.70 36.01 -34.33
CA PRO A 591 -48.20 36.48 -33.05
C PRO A 591 -49.24 35.54 -32.39
N SER A 592 -49.42 35.73 -31.07
CA SER A 592 -50.58 35.34 -30.22
C SER A 592 -50.56 33.92 -29.60
N HIS A 593 -51.02 33.60 -28.38
CA HIS A 593 -51.73 34.29 -27.29
C HIS A 593 -51.43 33.58 -25.92
N SER A 594 -51.46 34.37 -24.83
CA SER A 594 -51.74 34.00 -23.42
C SER A 594 -50.85 32.97 -22.69
N HIS A 595 -49.74 33.45 -22.12
CA HIS A 595 -49.27 33.03 -20.80
C HIS A 595 -49.21 34.28 -19.90
N PRO A 596 -49.74 34.25 -18.66
CA PRO A 596 -49.65 35.36 -17.74
C PRO A 596 -48.23 35.45 -17.17
N GLU A 597 -47.64 36.66 -17.23
CA GLU A 597 -46.42 37.12 -16.53
C GLU A 597 -45.18 36.23 -16.77
N GLY A 598 -44.28 36.49 -17.71
CA GLY A 598 -43.63 37.78 -17.93
C GLY A 598 -42.22 37.87 -17.31
N GLU A 599 -41.55 36.78 -16.95
CA GLU A 599 -40.10 36.81 -16.70
C GLU A 599 -39.33 36.66 -18.02
N SER A 600 -39.12 37.80 -18.67
CA SER A 600 -38.15 37.98 -19.74
C SER A 600 -36.75 37.53 -19.27
N VAL A 601 -35.95 36.93 -20.16
CA VAL A 601 -34.50 36.73 -20.02
C VAL A 601 -33.88 37.97 -19.37
N GLN A 602 -33.60 37.89 -18.06
CA GLN A 602 -33.29 39.06 -17.25
C GLN A 602 -31.87 39.54 -17.55
N GLN A 603 -31.80 40.77 -18.08
CA GLN A 603 -30.60 41.58 -18.24
C GLN A 603 -29.78 41.55 -16.94
N GLN A 604 -28.52 41.13 -17.05
CA GLN A 604 -27.54 41.38 -15.98
C GLN A 604 -27.26 42.88 -15.90
N PRO A 605 -26.88 43.37 -14.71
CA PRO A 605 -26.59 44.78 -14.49
C PRO A 605 -25.47 45.28 -15.42
N SER A 606 -25.55 46.55 -15.78
CA SER A 606 -24.53 47.28 -16.53
C SER A 606 -23.22 47.42 -15.73
N ALA A 607 -22.11 47.76 -16.40
CA ALA A 607 -20.81 47.93 -15.73
C ALA A 607 -20.78 49.04 -14.64
N GLU A 608 -21.80 49.90 -14.58
CA GLU A 608 -21.98 50.91 -13.52
C GLU A 608 -22.67 50.32 -12.26
N GLU A 609 -23.50 49.30 -12.38
CA GLU A 609 -24.21 48.62 -11.28
C GLU A 609 -23.35 47.52 -10.59
N ASP A 610 -22.27 47.06 -11.22
CA ASP A 610 -21.26 46.18 -10.61
C ASP A 610 -20.57 46.84 -9.39
N ARG A 611 -20.64 48.18 -9.24
CA ARG A 611 -20.12 48.92 -8.08
C ARG A 611 -21.03 48.86 -6.84
N GLU A 612 -22.31 48.49 -7.00
CA GLU A 612 -23.28 48.36 -5.90
C GLU A 612 -23.39 46.91 -5.36
N HIS A 613 -22.74 45.94 -6.02
CA HIS A 613 -22.80 44.53 -5.60
C HIS A 613 -21.78 44.20 -4.50
N LYS A 614 -22.24 43.46 -3.48
CA LYS A 614 -21.45 42.99 -2.32
C LYS A 614 -20.27 42.12 -2.78
N ILE A 615 -19.11 42.30 -2.15
CA ILE A 615 -17.85 41.66 -2.55
C ILE A 615 -17.83 40.17 -2.19
N ILE A 616 -17.65 39.33 -3.20
CA ILE A 616 -17.59 37.87 -3.05
C ILE A 616 -16.15 37.47 -2.68
N HIS A 617 -15.96 36.83 -1.53
CA HIS A 617 -14.64 36.44 -1.02
C HIS A 617 -14.23 35.00 -1.38
N THR A 618 -15.06 34.29 -2.13
CA THR A 618 -14.80 32.94 -2.65
C THR A 618 -14.53 33.01 -4.15
N SER A 619 -13.65 32.15 -4.65
CA SER A 619 -13.29 32.15 -6.07
C SER A 619 -13.05 30.75 -6.59
N LEU A 620 -13.57 30.46 -7.78
CA LEU A 620 -13.18 29.31 -8.58
C LEU A 620 -11.97 29.70 -9.42
N CYS A 621 -10.95 28.84 -9.51
CA CYS A 621 -9.79 29.10 -10.35
C CYS A 621 -9.64 28.06 -11.45
N VAL A 622 -9.13 28.50 -12.60
CA VAL A 622 -8.72 27.66 -13.73
C VAL A 622 -7.26 27.95 -14.00
N GLU A 623 -6.41 26.94 -13.80
CA GLU A 623 -4.95 27.04 -13.88
C GLU A 623 -4.39 25.97 -14.83
N PRO A 624 -3.84 26.33 -16.00
CA PRO A 624 -3.04 25.40 -16.79
C PRO A 624 -1.69 25.16 -16.08
N ARG A 625 -1.48 23.96 -15.54
CA ARG A 625 -0.27 23.58 -14.81
C ARG A 625 0.24 22.23 -15.29
N GLU A 626 1.52 22.15 -15.62
CA GLU A 626 2.19 20.91 -16.07
C GLU A 626 1.47 20.22 -17.25
N GLY A 627 0.91 21.03 -18.16
CA GLY A 627 0.17 20.53 -19.33
C GLY A 627 -1.23 19.98 -19.00
N ARG A 628 -1.73 20.15 -17.78
CA ARG A 628 -3.08 19.75 -17.36
C ARG A 628 -3.89 20.96 -16.90
N LEU A 629 -5.20 20.91 -17.06
CA LEU A 629 -6.09 21.99 -16.61
C LEU A 629 -6.57 21.70 -15.19
N HIS A 630 -6.12 22.48 -14.22
CA HIS A 630 -6.52 22.38 -12.83
C HIS A 630 -7.71 23.30 -12.54
N ILE A 631 -8.76 22.75 -11.96
CA ILE A 631 -9.98 23.46 -11.56
C ILE A 631 -10.04 23.48 -10.05
N PHE A 632 -9.77 24.65 -9.47
CA PHE A 632 -9.80 24.85 -8.03
C PHE A 632 -11.21 25.22 -7.57
N LEU A 633 -11.86 24.35 -6.80
CA LEU A 633 -13.20 24.54 -6.27
C LEU A 633 -13.17 25.48 -5.04
N PRO A 634 -14.04 26.50 -4.99
CA PRO A 634 -14.21 27.36 -3.81
C PRO A 634 -14.87 26.59 -2.66
N PRO A 635 -14.79 27.09 -1.41
CA PRO A 635 -15.57 26.54 -0.32
C PRO A 635 -17.08 26.80 -0.57
N LEU A 636 -17.89 25.74 -0.48
CA LEU A 636 -19.33 25.79 -0.67
C LEU A 636 -20.04 25.31 0.60
N THR A 637 -21.22 25.86 0.89
CA THR A 637 -21.98 25.59 2.12
C THR A 637 -23.07 24.54 1.97
N GLN A 638 -23.44 24.16 0.73
CA GLN A 638 -24.46 23.16 0.43
C GLN A 638 -23.96 22.16 -0.62
N LEU A 639 -24.32 20.89 -0.45
CA LEU A 639 -23.89 19.81 -1.34
C LEU A 639 -24.45 20.02 -2.75
N GLU A 640 -25.70 20.45 -2.88
CA GLU A 640 -26.38 20.69 -4.14
C GLU A 640 -25.60 21.66 -5.05
N HIS A 641 -25.02 22.72 -4.47
CA HIS A 641 -24.18 23.68 -5.21
C HIS A 641 -22.86 23.07 -5.67
N TYR A 642 -22.27 22.19 -4.85
CA TYR A 642 -21.06 21.45 -5.24
C TYR A 642 -21.34 20.49 -6.39
N LEU A 643 -22.49 19.81 -6.37
CA LEU A 643 -22.92 18.92 -7.45
C LEU A 643 -23.20 19.66 -8.76
N ASP A 644 -23.89 20.81 -8.71
CA ASP A 644 -24.17 21.62 -9.91
C ASP A 644 -22.87 22.13 -10.55
N LEU A 645 -21.92 22.56 -9.71
CA LEU A 645 -20.62 23.04 -10.16
C LEU A 645 -19.80 21.92 -10.81
N LEU A 646 -19.70 20.75 -10.17
CA LEU A 646 -19.01 19.59 -10.73
C LEU A 646 -19.63 19.13 -12.06
N SER A 647 -20.95 19.02 -12.11
CA SER A 647 -21.65 18.61 -13.34
C SER A 647 -21.45 19.63 -14.48
N SER A 648 -21.40 20.93 -14.15
CA SER A 648 -21.08 21.98 -15.11
C SER A 648 -19.64 21.88 -15.63
N ILE A 649 -18.68 21.59 -14.75
CA ILE A 649 -17.27 21.37 -15.10
C ILE A 649 -17.11 20.14 -15.99
N GLU A 650 -17.73 19.01 -15.64
CA GLU A 650 -17.71 17.79 -16.46
C GLU A 650 -18.29 18.04 -17.85
N ALA A 651 -19.39 18.79 -17.93
CA ALA A 651 -20.00 19.16 -19.20
C ALA A 651 -19.09 20.06 -20.06
N CYS A 652 -18.26 20.93 -19.46
CA CYS A 652 -17.25 21.70 -20.18
C CYS A 652 -16.09 20.82 -20.66
N ALA A 653 -15.57 19.97 -19.79
CA ALA A 653 -14.46 19.05 -20.09
C ALA A 653 -14.79 18.16 -21.30
N ARG A 654 -16.02 17.63 -21.33
CA ARG A 654 -16.55 16.84 -22.44
C ARG A 654 -16.76 17.64 -23.73
N GLU A 655 -17.30 18.85 -23.67
CA GLU A 655 -17.49 19.69 -24.87
C GLU A 655 -16.15 20.05 -25.52
N LEU A 656 -15.16 20.39 -24.69
CA LEU A 656 -13.84 20.82 -25.14
C LEU A 656 -12.87 19.66 -25.37
N ALA A 657 -13.29 18.43 -25.08
CA ALA A 657 -12.47 17.24 -25.07
C ALA A 657 -11.16 17.43 -24.28
N CYS A 658 -11.24 18.10 -23.14
CA CYS A 658 -10.10 18.46 -22.29
C CYS A 658 -10.29 17.86 -20.89
N PRO A 659 -9.49 16.87 -20.51
CA PRO A 659 -9.51 16.32 -19.15
C PRO A 659 -9.04 17.35 -18.12
N VAL A 660 -9.69 17.34 -16.96
CA VAL A 660 -9.43 18.30 -15.88
C VAL A 660 -8.96 17.60 -14.61
N MET A 661 -8.14 18.30 -13.83
CA MET A 661 -7.83 17.92 -12.45
C MET A 661 -8.73 18.73 -11.51
N ILE A 662 -9.46 18.05 -10.62
CA ILE A 662 -10.27 18.72 -9.61
C ILE A 662 -9.43 18.91 -8.36
N GLU A 663 -9.33 20.14 -7.87
CA GLU A 663 -8.61 20.47 -6.65
C GLU A 663 -9.36 21.53 -5.81
N GLY A 664 -8.88 21.82 -4.61
CA GLY A 664 -9.43 22.87 -3.76
C GLY A 664 -10.22 22.37 -2.56
N TYR A 665 -11.23 23.13 -2.12
CA TYR A 665 -11.94 22.85 -0.87
C TYR A 665 -12.85 21.63 -0.99
N ALA A 666 -12.86 20.80 0.06
CA ALA A 666 -13.73 19.63 0.14
C ALA A 666 -15.22 20.01 0.01
N PRO A 667 -16.08 19.10 -0.48
CA PRO A 667 -17.52 19.29 -0.41
C PRO A 667 -17.95 19.53 1.04
N PRO A 668 -19.02 20.32 1.27
CA PRO A 668 -19.59 20.44 2.60
C PRO A 668 -20.01 19.07 3.12
N ARG A 669 -19.78 18.81 4.41
CA ARG A 669 -20.14 17.54 5.02
C ARG A 669 -21.65 17.31 4.90
N ASP A 670 -22.02 16.15 4.34
CA ASP A 670 -23.39 15.78 4.10
C ASP A 670 -23.55 14.24 4.18
N PRO A 671 -24.55 13.72 4.91
CA PRO A 671 -24.72 12.28 5.12
C PRO A 671 -25.11 11.50 3.84
N ARG A 672 -25.49 12.19 2.75
CA ARG A 672 -25.83 11.61 1.44
C ARG A 672 -24.59 11.32 0.60
N LEU A 673 -23.42 11.81 1.00
CA LEU A 673 -22.13 11.58 0.38
C LEU A 673 -21.31 10.60 1.22
N GLU A 674 -20.53 9.74 0.56
CA GLU A 674 -19.45 8.99 1.18
C GLU A 674 -18.11 9.41 0.61
N SER A 675 -17.06 9.14 1.39
CA SER A 675 -15.70 9.45 1.00
C SER A 675 -14.69 8.58 1.69
N PHE A 676 -13.56 8.39 1.04
CA PHE A 676 -12.32 8.01 1.69
C PHE A 676 -11.21 9.00 1.30
N GLN A 677 -10.18 9.10 2.13
CA GLN A 677 -9.08 10.04 1.92
C GLN A 677 -7.74 9.37 2.22
N ILE A 678 -6.74 9.65 1.39
CA ILE A 678 -5.37 9.17 1.55
C ILE A 678 -4.47 10.37 1.81
N THR A 679 -3.73 10.35 2.93
CA THR A 679 -2.88 11.44 3.38
C THR A 679 -1.48 10.96 3.76
N PRO A 680 -0.45 11.77 3.54
CA PRO A 680 0.89 11.46 3.99
C PRO A 680 1.09 11.90 5.45
N ASP A 681 1.56 10.98 6.28
CA ASP A 681 1.99 11.26 7.64
C ASP A 681 3.45 10.82 7.85
N PRO A 682 4.13 11.29 8.93
CA PRO A 682 5.55 10.98 9.15
C PRO A 682 5.79 9.47 9.12
N GLY A 683 6.60 9.01 8.16
CA GLY A 683 6.93 7.60 8.01
C GLY A 683 5.81 6.68 7.47
N VAL A 684 4.61 7.19 7.16
CA VAL A 684 3.47 6.36 6.68
C VAL A 684 2.59 7.08 5.64
N ILE A 685 1.75 6.31 4.96
CA ILE A 685 0.52 6.80 4.33
C ILE A 685 -0.64 6.41 5.24
N GLU A 686 -1.51 7.35 5.55
CA GLU A 686 -2.74 7.13 6.31
C GLU A 686 -3.94 7.07 5.35
N VAL A 687 -4.83 6.11 5.56
CA VAL A 687 -6.06 5.96 4.79
C VAL A 687 -7.25 6.13 5.72
N ASN A 688 -7.97 7.24 5.57
CA ASN A 688 -9.24 7.49 6.25
C ASN A 688 -10.35 6.78 5.46
N ILE A 689 -10.81 5.62 5.94
CA ILE A 689 -11.85 4.83 5.27
C ILE A 689 -13.26 5.23 5.72
N MET A 690 -14.26 4.97 4.88
CA MET A 690 -15.67 5.22 5.22
C MET A 690 -16.12 4.37 6.42
N PRO A 691 -17.00 4.91 7.29
CA PRO A 691 -17.47 4.18 8.45
C PRO A 691 -18.41 3.02 8.05
N ALA A 692 -18.21 1.87 8.67
CA ALA A 692 -19.06 0.70 8.59
C ALA A 692 -20.20 0.78 9.62
N ALA A 693 -21.43 0.52 9.19
CA ALA A 693 -22.60 0.41 10.06
C ALA A 693 -22.91 -1.02 10.52
N SER A 694 -22.12 -2.00 10.06
CA SER A 694 -22.23 -3.40 10.47
C SER A 694 -20.87 -4.09 10.44
N TRP A 695 -20.74 -5.13 11.25
CA TRP A 695 -19.61 -6.04 11.29
C TRP A 695 -19.25 -6.60 9.91
N GLN A 696 -20.26 -7.04 9.14
CA GLN A 696 -20.04 -7.58 7.79
C GLN A 696 -19.47 -6.53 6.84
N THR A 697 -19.95 -5.29 6.93
CA THR A 697 -19.41 -4.16 6.18
C THR A 697 -17.97 -3.85 6.61
N LEU A 698 -17.68 -3.87 7.91
CA LEU A 698 -16.34 -3.64 8.46
C LEU A 698 -15.36 -4.71 7.97
N VAL A 699 -15.72 -5.98 8.04
CA VAL A 699 -14.91 -7.10 7.52
C VAL A 699 -14.61 -6.91 6.04
N ALA A 700 -15.63 -6.68 5.23
CA ALA A 700 -15.48 -6.51 3.78
C ALA A 700 -14.59 -5.31 3.42
N GLN A 701 -14.75 -4.18 4.10
CA GLN A 701 -13.95 -2.98 3.87
C GLN A 701 -12.49 -3.15 4.31
N THR A 702 -12.25 -3.76 5.48
CA THR A 702 -10.90 -3.97 6.00
C THR A 702 -10.13 -4.98 5.17
N GLU A 703 -10.72 -6.13 4.84
CA GLU A 703 -10.06 -7.13 3.99
C GLU A 703 -9.74 -6.55 2.61
N ARG A 704 -10.69 -5.82 2.01
CA ARG A 704 -10.48 -5.21 0.70
C ARG A 704 -9.42 -4.11 0.72
N LEU A 705 -9.36 -3.29 1.78
CA LEU A 705 -8.32 -2.28 1.92
C LEU A 705 -6.92 -2.90 1.98
N TYR A 706 -6.73 -3.94 2.80
CA TYR A 706 -5.45 -4.62 2.91
C TYR A 706 -5.03 -5.27 1.58
N ASP A 707 -5.97 -5.90 0.88
CA ASP A 707 -5.71 -6.50 -0.43
C ASP A 707 -5.30 -5.45 -1.46
N GLU A 708 -6.03 -4.34 -1.58
CA GLU A 708 -5.71 -3.29 -2.55
C GLU A 708 -4.45 -2.51 -2.19
N ALA A 709 -4.17 -2.30 -0.89
CA ALA A 709 -2.90 -1.77 -0.42
C ALA A 709 -1.74 -2.67 -0.85
N ARG A 710 -1.86 -3.98 -0.63
CA ARG A 710 -0.85 -4.95 -1.07
C ARG A 710 -0.63 -4.89 -2.58
N GLN A 711 -1.69 -4.86 -3.38
CA GLN A 711 -1.59 -4.71 -4.84
C GLN A 711 -0.96 -3.37 -5.27
N ALA A 712 -1.14 -2.31 -4.48
CA ALA A 712 -0.48 -1.02 -4.65
C ALA A 712 0.96 -0.99 -4.09
N ARG A 713 1.53 -2.15 -3.73
CA ARG A 713 2.87 -2.31 -3.13
C ARG A 713 3.02 -1.61 -1.79
N LEU A 714 1.96 -1.63 -0.99
CA LEU A 714 1.90 -1.11 0.36
C LEU A 714 1.61 -2.23 1.36
N GLY A 715 2.27 -2.20 2.51
CA GLY A 715 2.14 -3.17 3.60
C GLY A 715 1.99 -2.49 4.95
N THR A 716 1.72 -3.28 5.98
CA THR A 716 1.43 -2.79 7.34
C THR A 716 2.51 -3.15 8.35
N GLU A 717 3.66 -3.61 7.83
CA GLU A 717 4.76 -4.20 8.58
C GLU A 717 6.04 -3.39 8.37
N LYS A 718 6.84 -3.27 9.44
CA LYS A 718 8.19 -2.70 9.43
C LYS A 718 9.13 -3.57 10.25
N PHE A 719 10.42 -3.37 10.01
CA PHE A 719 11.49 -3.98 10.80
C PHE A 719 12.32 -2.89 11.46
N MET A 720 12.55 -3.03 12.76
CA MET A 720 13.50 -2.23 13.50
C MET A 720 14.93 -2.58 13.06
N LEU A 721 15.90 -1.71 13.37
CA LEU A 721 17.32 -1.91 13.01
C LEU A 721 17.93 -3.24 13.54
N ASP A 722 17.34 -3.81 14.60
CA ASP A 722 17.75 -5.10 15.17
C ASP A 722 16.99 -6.30 14.58
N GLY A 723 16.20 -6.07 13.51
CA GLY A 723 15.40 -7.08 12.84
C GLY A 723 14.07 -7.41 13.52
N ARG A 724 13.71 -6.75 14.64
CA ARG A 724 12.40 -6.97 15.27
C ARG A 724 11.27 -6.43 14.41
N HIS A 725 10.26 -7.25 14.23
CA HIS A 725 9.04 -6.92 13.53
C HIS A 725 8.16 -5.97 14.37
N THR A 726 7.58 -4.93 13.74
CA THR A 726 6.66 -3.95 14.35
C THR A 726 5.63 -3.50 13.31
N GLY A 727 4.50 -2.95 13.76
CA GLY A 727 3.57 -2.26 12.87
C GLY A 727 4.20 -1.01 12.24
N THR A 728 3.47 -0.35 11.35
CA THR A 728 3.95 0.84 10.62
C THR A 728 4.36 2.04 11.50
N GLY A 729 3.99 2.06 12.79
CA GLY A 729 4.28 3.14 13.74
C GLY A 729 3.33 4.35 13.66
N GLY A 730 2.42 4.39 12.68
CA GLY A 730 1.40 5.43 12.54
C GLY A 730 0.12 5.19 13.34
N GLY A 731 0.00 4.01 13.98
CA GLY A 731 -1.20 3.57 14.69
C GLY A 731 -2.28 3.03 13.75
N ASN A 732 -3.29 2.37 14.34
CA ASN A 732 -4.54 1.97 13.72
C ASN A 732 -5.69 2.59 14.52
N HIS A 733 -5.85 3.91 14.41
CA HIS A 733 -6.89 4.58 15.18
C HIS A 733 -8.26 4.02 14.80
N VAL A 734 -9.01 3.57 15.80
CA VAL A 734 -10.39 3.09 15.62
C VAL A 734 -11.32 4.24 15.91
N THR A 735 -12.17 4.57 14.95
CA THR A 735 -13.11 5.69 15.05
C THR A 735 -14.51 5.14 15.28
N LEU A 736 -15.13 5.52 16.39
CA LEU A 736 -16.46 5.08 16.81
C LEU A 736 -17.43 6.26 16.79
N GLY A 737 -18.65 6.08 16.31
CA GLY A 737 -19.64 7.15 16.26
C GLY A 737 -21.00 6.69 15.77
N GLY A 738 -21.74 7.59 15.12
CA GLY A 738 -22.97 7.27 14.40
C GLY A 738 -22.94 7.82 12.97
N ILE A 739 -23.96 7.48 12.17
CA ILE A 739 -24.09 7.96 10.78
C ILE A 739 -24.16 9.50 10.72
N THR A 740 -24.81 10.09 11.72
CA THR A 740 -24.89 11.54 11.94
C THR A 740 -24.42 11.86 13.36
N PRO A 741 -24.04 13.11 13.66
CA PRO A 741 -23.74 13.51 15.03
C PRO A 741 -24.90 13.24 16.01
N ASP A 742 -26.16 13.36 15.55
CA ASP A 742 -27.36 13.04 16.35
C ASP A 742 -27.51 11.55 16.64
N ASP A 743 -27.08 10.70 15.72
CA ASP A 743 -27.09 9.25 15.90
C ASP A 743 -25.90 8.74 16.72
N SER A 744 -24.93 9.61 17.05
CA SER A 744 -23.76 9.18 17.83
C SER A 744 -24.19 8.62 19.19
N PRO A 745 -23.84 7.35 19.50
CA PRO A 745 -24.19 6.73 20.78
C PRO A 745 -23.62 7.53 21.95
N PHE A 746 -22.45 8.15 21.78
CA PHE A 746 -21.75 8.86 22.84
C PHE A 746 -22.33 10.26 23.11
N LEU A 747 -23.00 10.87 22.13
CA LEU A 747 -23.67 12.16 22.32
C LEU A 747 -25.11 11.99 22.80
N ARG A 748 -25.84 11.03 22.21
CA ARG A 748 -27.21 10.73 22.61
C ARG A 748 -27.26 10.07 23.99
N ARG A 749 -26.37 9.11 24.25
CA ARG A 749 -26.27 8.32 25.49
C ARG A 749 -24.87 8.46 26.12
N PRO A 750 -24.57 9.58 26.78
CA PRO A 750 -23.23 9.84 27.30
C PRO A 750 -22.83 8.90 28.45
N ASP A 751 -23.78 8.20 29.07
CA ASP A 751 -23.55 7.07 29.97
C ASP A 751 -22.72 5.95 29.31
N LEU A 752 -22.85 5.75 27.98
CA LEU A 752 -22.07 4.75 27.25
C LEU A 752 -20.58 5.12 27.20
N LEU A 753 -20.26 6.40 26.99
CA LEU A 753 -18.87 6.85 27.01
C LEU A 753 -18.27 6.73 28.42
N ALA A 754 -19.04 7.12 29.45
CA ALA A 754 -18.65 6.95 30.84
C ALA A 754 -18.36 5.48 31.17
N SER A 755 -19.24 4.57 30.73
CA SER A 755 -19.08 3.13 30.89
C SER A 755 -17.84 2.62 30.15
N LEU A 756 -17.61 3.07 28.91
CA LEU A 756 -16.48 2.64 28.09
C LEU A 756 -15.15 3.05 28.72
N VAL A 757 -15.02 4.33 29.10
CA VAL A 757 -13.82 4.86 29.77
C VAL A 757 -13.58 4.10 31.08
N THR A 758 -14.61 3.95 31.92
CA THR A 758 -14.49 3.25 33.21
C THR A 758 -14.11 1.78 33.03
N TYR A 759 -14.71 1.10 32.05
CA TYR A 759 -14.40 -0.29 31.76
C TYR A 759 -12.93 -0.44 31.32
N TRP A 760 -12.44 0.42 30.44
CA TRP A 760 -11.04 0.41 30.00
C TRP A 760 -10.07 0.70 31.14
N GLN A 761 -10.40 1.67 32.01
CA GLN A 761 -9.56 1.98 33.17
C GLN A 761 -9.45 0.81 34.15
N HIS A 762 -10.53 0.07 34.39
CA HIS A 762 -10.51 -1.13 35.23
C HIS A 762 -9.86 -2.35 34.57
N HIS A 763 -9.67 -2.33 33.24
CA HIS A 763 -9.11 -3.44 32.47
C HIS A 763 -7.89 -2.98 31.67
N PRO A 764 -6.80 -2.60 32.35
CA PRO A 764 -5.65 -1.97 31.72
C PRO A 764 -4.98 -2.81 30.63
N SER A 765 -5.15 -4.13 30.67
CA SER A 765 -4.66 -5.04 29.64
C SER A 765 -5.22 -4.74 28.26
N LEU A 766 -6.41 -4.14 28.12
CA LEU A 766 -6.98 -3.81 26.81
C LEU A 766 -6.19 -2.72 26.09
N SER A 767 -5.67 -1.74 26.82
CA SER A 767 -4.75 -0.73 26.29
C SER A 767 -3.43 -1.35 25.83
N TYR A 768 -2.88 -2.26 26.64
CA TYR A 768 -1.51 -2.75 26.44
C TYR A 768 -1.39 -3.97 25.53
N LEU A 769 -2.47 -4.74 25.36
CA LEU A 769 -2.45 -5.92 24.49
C LEU A 769 -2.29 -5.54 23.02
N PHE A 770 -2.79 -4.36 22.64
CA PHE A 770 -2.82 -3.88 21.27
C PHE A 770 -1.94 -2.65 21.02
N SER A 771 -1.27 -2.13 22.05
CA SER A 771 -0.35 -1.01 21.92
C SER A 771 0.97 -1.42 21.28
N GLY A 772 1.63 -0.47 20.63
CA GLY A 772 3.01 -0.64 20.16
C GLY A 772 4.03 -0.68 21.31
N LEU A 773 5.31 -0.73 20.95
CA LEU A 773 6.42 -0.87 21.91
C LEU A 773 6.57 0.29 22.91
N PHE A 774 5.97 1.45 22.63
CA PHE A 774 6.14 2.67 23.42
C PHE A 774 4.85 3.01 24.18
N ILE A 775 4.82 2.65 25.46
CA ILE A 775 3.71 2.87 26.39
C ILE A 775 4.10 3.90 27.46
N GLY A 776 3.13 4.62 28.01
CA GLY A 776 3.31 5.52 29.14
C GLY A 776 3.00 6.99 28.80
N PRO A 777 3.25 7.91 29.75
CA PRO A 777 2.76 9.30 29.66
C PRO A 777 3.34 10.12 28.51
N THR A 778 4.43 9.66 27.91
CA THR A 778 5.08 10.30 26.74
C THR A 778 4.81 9.55 25.43
N SER A 779 4.01 8.49 25.46
CA SER A 779 3.61 7.73 24.27
C SER A 779 2.72 8.56 23.33
N GLN A 780 2.35 8.01 22.17
CA GLN A 780 1.45 8.69 21.23
C GLN A 780 0.04 8.87 21.78
N ALA A 781 -0.43 7.92 22.58
CA ALA A 781 -1.80 7.85 23.09
C ALA A 781 -1.84 7.40 24.56
N PRO A 782 -1.23 8.15 25.50
CA PRO A 782 -1.27 7.84 26.91
C PRO A 782 -2.70 7.72 27.45
N ARG A 783 -2.82 6.88 28.48
CA ARG A 783 -4.03 6.80 29.29
C ARG A 783 -4.08 7.95 30.29
N VAL A 784 -5.29 8.24 30.77
CA VAL A 784 -5.52 9.29 31.78
C VAL A 784 -4.74 9.05 33.08
N ASP A 785 -4.50 7.79 33.45
CA ASP A 785 -3.83 7.37 34.69
C ASP A 785 -2.30 7.26 34.57
N GLU A 786 -1.74 7.36 33.37
CA GLU A 786 -0.29 7.24 33.16
C GLU A 786 0.48 8.52 33.48
N ALA A 787 -0.23 9.65 33.55
CA ALA A 787 0.35 10.99 33.66
C ALA A 787 0.18 11.60 35.05
N ARG A 788 -1.05 11.97 35.44
CA ARG A 788 -1.35 12.68 36.69
C ARG A 788 -2.40 11.91 37.48
N HIS A 789 -2.00 11.26 38.57
CA HIS A 789 -2.92 10.49 39.42
C HIS A 789 -4.13 11.29 39.93
N GLU A 790 -3.98 12.60 40.14
CA GLU A 790 -5.07 13.50 40.55
C GLU A 790 -6.20 13.58 39.51
N ALA A 791 -5.89 13.36 38.22
CA ALA A 791 -6.88 13.40 37.14
C ALA A 791 -7.92 12.28 37.26
N LEU A 792 -7.60 11.17 37.93
CA LEU A 792 -8.59 10.09 38.16
C LEU A 792 -9.70 10.52 39.12
N TYR A 793 -9.37 11.29 40.14
CA TYR A 793 -10.36 11.83 41.07
C TYR A 793 -11.26 12.87 40.37
N GLU A 794 -10.67 13.74 39.54
CA GLU A 794 -11.42 14.70 38.74
C GLU A 794 -12.30 14.02 37.69
N LEU A 795 -11.80 12.94 37.06
CA LEU A 795 -12.55 12.10 36.15
C LEU A 795 -13.72 11.42 36.85
N GLU A 796 -13.53 10.87 38.04
CA GLU A 796 -14.61 10.30 38.83
C GLU A 796 -15.72 11.34 39.07
N ILE A 797 -15.36 12.57 39.47
CA ILE A 797 -16.33 13.67 39.66
C ILE A 797 -17.03 14.01 38.35
N ALA A 798 -16.29 14.14 37.24
CA ALA A 798 -16.86 14.47 35.94
C ALA A 798 -17.86 13.40 35.47
N LEU A 799 -17.53 12.12 35.66
CA LEU A 799 -18.41 10.99 35.34
C LEU A 799 -19.66 10.95 36.23
N GLN A 800 -19.57 11.34 37.51
CA GLN A 800 -20.75 11.49 38.38
C GLN A 800 -21.71 12.60 37.93
N GLN A 801 -21.23 13.59 37.18
CA GLN A 801 -22.07 14.62 36.56
C GLN A 801 -22.62 14.21 35.18
N MET A 802 -22.24 13.03 34.67
CA MET A 802 -22.73 12.54 33.39
C MET A 802 -24.19 12.08 33.53
N PRO A 803 -25.12 12.58 32.69
CA PRO A 803 -26.52 12.18 32.77
C PRO A 803 -26.71 10.74 32.27
N GLU A 804 -27.70 10.06 32.85
CA GLU A 804 -28.09 8.70 32.44
C GLU A 804 -29.07 8.73 31.26
N GLY A 805 -28.84 7.87 30.27
CA GLY A 805 -29.78 7.66 29.16
C GLY A 805 -29.72 8.75 28.10
N GLU A 806 -30.83 8.92 27.37
CA GLU A 806 -30.88 9.85 26.25
C GLU A 806 -30.90 11.31 26.70
N VAL A 807 -30.04 12.14 26.10
CA VAL A 807 -29.97 13.58 26.39
C VAL A 807 -30.05 14.46 25.16
N VAL A 808 -30.60 15.66 25.36
CA VAL A 808 -30.74 16.71 24.33
C VAL A 808 -29.57 17.70 24.30
N GLN A 809 -28.55 17.52 25.15
CA GLN A 809 -27.42 18.44 25.33
C GLN A 809 -26.09 17.78 24.90
N PRO A 810 -25.80 17.65 23.59
CA PRO A 810 -24.62 16.94 23.10
C PRO A 810 -23.29 17.60 23.52
N TRP A 811 -23.30 18.91 23.80
CA TRP A 811 -22.13 19.67 24.26
C TRP A 811 -21.66 19.33 25.68
N LEU A 812 -22.48 18.64 26.47
CA LEU A 812 -22.17 18.34 27.87
C LEU A 812 -20.97 17.40 28.01
N VAL A 813 -20.89 16.40 27.13
CA VAL A 813 -19.80 15.40 27.12
C VAL A 813 -18.44 16.07 27.00
N ASP A 814 -18.32 17.00 26.05
CA ASP A 814 -17.10 17.76 25.80
C ASP A 814 -16.69 18.59 27.02
N ARG A 815 -17.64 19.31 27.61
CA ARG A 815 -17.41 20.17 28.79
C ARG A 815 -16.92 19.38 29.99
N LEU A 816 -17.43 18.17 30.19
CA LEU A 816 -17.05 17.31 31.31
C LEU A 816 -15.67 16.67 31.10
N LEU A 817 -15.33 16.24 29.89
CA LEU A 817 -14.20 15.33 29.66
C LEU A 817 -12.99 15.95 28.95
N ARG A 818 -13.14 17.05 28.18
CA ARG A 818 -12.07 17.60 27.33
C ARG A 818 -10.77 17.93 28.04
N HIS A 819 -10.84 18.37 29.29
CA HIS A 819 -9.66 18.75 30.07
C HIS A 819 -9.01 17.56 30.80
N LEU A 820 -9.67 16.40 30.80
CA LEU A 820 -9.24 15.20 31.51
C LEU A 820 -8.70 14.15 30.54
N LEU A 821 -9.35 13.98 29.38
CA LEU A 821 -8.90 13.08 28.31
C LEU A 821 -7.84 13.78 27.45
N THR A 822 -6.67 14.02 28.04
CA THR A 822 -5.54 14.72 27.41
C THR A 822 -4.21 14.07 27.78
N ASP A 823 -3.16 14.37 27.01
CA ASP A 823 -1.79 14.05 27.41
C ASP A 823 -1.26 15.01 28.51
N LEU A 824 -0.01 14.81 28.93
CA LEU A 824 0.66 15.67 29.92
C LEU A 824 0.68 17.17 29.57
N THR A 825 0.59 17.51 28.28
CA THR A 825 0.62 18.88 27.76
C THR A 825 -0.78 19.49 27.63
N GLY A 826 -1.84 18.72 27.91
CA GLY A 826 -3.22 19.14 27.72
C GLY A 826 -3.72 18.93 26.29
N ASN A 827 -3.04 18.12 25.48
CA ASN A 827 -3.43 17.83 24.11
C ASN A 827 -4.41 16.64 24.06
N THR A 828 -5.65 16.90 23.68
CA THR A 828 -6.73 15.91 23.50
C THR A 828 -6.46 14.93 22.37
N HIS A 829 -5.77 15.37 21.30
CA HIS A 829 -5.42 14.54 20.15
C HIS A 829 -4.44 13.40 20.51
N ARG A 830 -3.78 13.51 21.67
CA ARG A 830 -2.84 12.50 22.16
C ARG A 830 -3.41 11.66 23.30
N ALA A 831 -4.70 11.75 23.60
CA ALA A 831 -5.31 10.84 24.55
C ALA A 831 -5.61 9.48 23.92
N GLU A 832 -5.59 8.41 24.72
CA GLU A 832 -6.09 7.09 24.32
C GLU A 832 -7.54 7.18 23.79
N PHE A 833 -8.40 7.88 24.53
CA PHE A 833 -9.76 8.24 24.14
C PHE A 833 -9.78 9.70 23.68
N CYS A 834 -9.59 9.92 22.38
CA CYS A 834 -9.58 11.24 21.78
C CYS A 834 -11.01 11.69 21.44
N ILE A 835 -11.39 12.86 21.97
CA ILE A 835 -12.73 13.46 21.79
C ILE A 835 -12.72 14.72 20.91
N ASP A 836 -11.66 14.95 20.13
CA ASP A 836 -11.53 16.15 19.29
C ASP A 836 -12.58 16.24 18.20
N LYS A 837 -12.98 15.09 17.64
CA LYS A 837 -14.03 14.98 16.63
C LYS A 837 -15.41 14.70 17.24
N LEU A 838 -15.55 14.71 18.58
CA LEU A 838 -16.81 14.37 19.25
C LEU A 838 -17.77 15.59 19.27
N TYR A 839 -17.44 16.61 20.07
CA TYR A 839 -18.21 17.86 20.14
C TYR A 839 -17.32 19.06 20.53
N SER A 840 -16.24 19.31 19.78
CA SER A 840 -15.41 20.50 20.04
C SER A 840 -16.20 21.81 19.84
N PRO A 841 -16.06 22.80 20.75
CA PRO A 841 -16.70 24.09 20.58
C PRO A 841 -16.05 24.95 19.48
N ASP A 842 -14.79 24.66 19.10
CA ASP A 842 -13.94 25.55 18.30
C ASP A 842 -14.29 25.58 16.81
N SER A 843 -14.88 24.50 16.28
CA SER A 843 -15.26 24.40 14.88
C SER A 843 -16.41 23.42 14.64
N ASP A 844 -17.14 23.60 13.53
CA ASP A 844 -18.14 22.63 13.07
C ASP A 844 -17.50 21.29 12.69
N SER A 845 -16.24 21.30 12.24
CA SER A 845 -15.46 20.10 11.94
C SER A 845 -15.10 19.28 13.18
N GLY A 846 -15.23 19.83 14.39
CA GLY A 846 -15.04 19.11 15.65
C GLY A 846 -16.33 18.57 16.25
N ARG A 847 -17.49 18.79 15.63
CA ARG A 847 -18.82 18.35 16.12
C ARG A 847 -19.38 17.20 15.28
N LEU A 848 -18.58 16.15 15.13
CA LEU A 848 -18.89 15.03 14.24
C LEU A 848 -19.54 13.85 14.97
N GLY A 849 -19.56 13.87 16.31
CA GLY A 849 -20.04 12.74 17.09
C GLY A 849 -19.09 11.54 17.09
N LEU A 850 -17.80 11.75 16.80
CA LEU A 850 -16.80 10.69 16.68
C LEU A 850 -15.88 10.64 17.90
N LEU A 851 -15.70 9.45 18.45
CA LEU A 851 -14.69 9.10 19.45
C LEU A 851 -13.57 8.32 18.75
N GLU A 852 -12.32 8.71 18.97
CA GLU A 852 -11.16 8.01 18.41
C GLU A 852 -10.41 7.26 19.50
N LEU A 853 -10.18 5.96 19.27
CA LEU A 853 -9.31 5.13 20.09
C LEU A 853 -7.92 5.09 19.45
N ARG A 854 -6.94 5.70 20.10
CA ARG A 854 -5.62 5.95 19.50
C ARG A 854 -4.51 5.00 19.99
N GLY A 855 -4.80 4.18 20.99
CA GLY A 855 -3.84 3.27 21.62
C GLY A 855 -3.49 2.01 20.82
N PHE A 856 -4.05 1.82 19.63
CA PHE A 856 -3.92 0.59 18.84
C PHE A 856 -2.76 0.71 17.83
N GLU A 857 -1.83 -0.26 17.87
CA GLU A 857 -0.81 -0.45 16.85
C GLU A 857 -1.41 -1.00 15.57
N MET A 858 -0.82 -0.62 14.42
CA MET A 858 -1.21 -1.15 13.12
C MET A 858 -0.96 -2.67 13.03
N PRO A 859 -2.01 -3.49 12.87
CA PRO A 859 -1.84 -4.93 12.81
C PRO A 859 -1.30 -5.38 11.45
N PRO A 860 -0.45 -6.43 11.42
CA PRO A 860 0.16 -6.93 10.19
C PRO A 860 -0.83 -7.63 9.25
N HIS A 861 -2.05 -7.91 9.71
CA HIS A 861 -3.03 -8.68 8.98
C HIS A 861 -4.46 -8.17 9.23
N ALA A 862 -5.29 -8.10 8.19
CA ALA A 862 -6.68 -7.63 8.26
C ALA A 862 -7.49 -8.32 9.37
N ARG A 863 -7.47 -9.66 9.41
CA ARG A 863 -8.13 -10.46 10.47
C ARG A 863 -7.67 -10.12 11.90
N MET A 864 -6.41 -9.72 12.09
CA MET A 864 -5.95 -9.27 13.42
C MET A 864 -6.55 -7.90 13.75
N GLY A 865 -6.59 -6.98 12.79
CA GLY A 865 -7.23 -5.67 12.97
C GLY A 865 -8.74 -5.70 13.10
N LEU A 866 -9.40 -6.74 12.60
CA LEU A 866 -10.83 -6.98 12.82
C LEU A 866 -11.11 -7.59 14.21
N MET A 867 -10.18 -8.38 14.74
CA MET A 867 -10.30 -8.95 16.10
C MET A 867 -10.02 -7.91 17.19
N GLN A 868 -9.12 -6.96 16.89
CA GLN A 868 -8.92 -5.74 17.67
C GLN A 868 -10.19 -4.90 17.65
#